data_AF-A0A349K3W3-F1
#
_entry.id   AF-A0A349K3W3-F1
#
_cell.length_a   1.000
_cell.length_b   1.000
_cell.length_c   1.000
_cell.angle_alpha   90.00
_cell.angle_beta   90.00
_cell.angle_gamma   90.00
#
_symmetry.space_group_name_H-M   'P 1'
#
loop_
_entity.id
_entity.type
_entity.pdbx_description
1 polymer ?
#
loop_
_entity_poly.entity_id
_entity_poly.type
_entity_poly.pdbx_seq_one_letter_code
_entity_poly.pdbx_strand_id
1 'polypeptide(L)'
;MLYITTGDGTTDSDQRVSGQALDDLLGSVLRIDVRQATTERPYTVPPDNPFLDQPGARPEIWAYGLRNPWRMTADRKSGQIWVGNNGQDLWETAHLLGRGENYGWSVFEGNHPFYPNRQLGPTPHVPPTIEHPHSEFRSLTGGVIYRGEKWPELDGAYVYGDYSTGRIWAARHDDKKMLWHRELADTSIQIAGFTLAPGGDLIVIDHGGNALHRLVKSPPPPANAPPFPELLSETGLFKSLTEQSPEAGVIAYQVNSEGWNDGATSQRWMAVPGSEKAVYKSDHPWNFPNRTALVQTLSLPAGEGGPARKVETRVLLRQQNEWQGYSYRWNKDGGDAVLVPSSGADAEIEESGQKYSWRFPSRAQCALCHNRAALYVLGITGKQLNRLHELEGDQVNQLALLQRIGFFSNQVPETLPEPLANPREVAEPLEARAHSYLHTNCSICHVASGGGNAQFDVHIKIPRDKRKVIEARPQHATFGLPDAMIVAPGRPDASVLLHRVSRRGKGSGQMPPLGSSHVDKEAVEMLRDWIAGLNPSRPIVKEWTMADFSAELAASDQRQRHYLGGREAFGATGCIQCHKFGEDGGSVGPDLNGIGKRATTRELLESILEPSRHIVEGFAIPGTDPAVSTMPPGMINVLGKEQVLDLLYYLKRNGRPHVAAIVTEYRHNSHA
;
A
#
# COMPACT_ATOMS: atom_id res chain seq x y z
N MET A 1 17.35 7.85 -34.77
CA MET A 1 16.26 8.17 -33.82
C MET A 1 16.72 7.82 -32.43
N LEU A 2 16.43 8.69 -31.46
CA LEU A 2 16.67 8.46 -30.05
C LEU A 2 15.31 8.44 -29.34
N TYR A 3 15.08 7.40 -28.55
CA TYR A 3 13.93 7.31 -27.66
C TYR A 3 14.40 7.54 -26.22
N ILE A 4 13.61 8.25 -25.43
CA ILE A 4 13.95 8.66 -24.07
C ILE A 4 12.76 8.36 -23.17
N THR A 5 12.98 7.70 -22.04
CA THR A 5 11.93 7.48 -21.05
C THR A 5 11.98 8.55 -19.96
N THR A 6 10.82 8.99 -19.49
CA THR A 6 10.67 9.94 -18.39
C THR A 6 9.57 9.46 -17.45
N GLY A 7 9.86 9.46 -16.14
CA GLY A 7 8.85 9.17 -15.12
C GLY A 7 7.93 10.36 -14.87
N ASP A 8 6.88 10.17 -14.08
CA ASP A 8 5.93 11.21 -13.67
C ASP A 8 6.57 12.29 -12.76
N GLY A 9 7.80 12.06 -12.30
CA GLY A 9 8.57 13.01 -11.50
C GLY A 9 8.09 13.15 -10.06
N THR A 10 7.30 12.20 -9.56
CA THR A 10 6.77 12.18 -8.19
C THR A 10 7.13 10.89 -7.46
N THR A 11 7.18 10.96 -6.13
CA THR A 11 7.36 9.77 -5.28
C THR A 11 6.03 9.06 -5.03
N ASP A 12 4.94 9.83 -4.97
CA ASP A 12 3.62 9.35 -4.54
C ASP A 12 2.56 9.67 -5.61
N SER A 13 2.01 8.62 -6.22
CA SER A 13 0.72 8.64 -6.91
C SER A 13 0.47 9.81 -7.89
N ASP A 14 1.50 10.30 -8.59
CA ASP A 14 1.42 11.36 -9.60
C ASP A 14 0.65 12.61 -9.12
N GLN A 15 1.14 13.24 -8.05
CA GLN A 15 0.57 14.49 -7.51
C GLN A 15 0.49 15.64 -8.54
N ARG A 16 1.27 15.55 -9.63
CA ARG A 16 1.29 16.54 -10.72
C ARG A 16 0.31 16.21 -11.84
N VAL A 17 -0.29 15.01 -11.83
CA VAL A 17 -1.16 14.48 -12.90
C VAL A 17 -0.45 14.50 -14.26
N SER A 18 0.87 14.34 -14.23
CA SER A 18 1.74 14.44 -15.40
C SER A 18 1.57 13.26 -16.35
N GLY A 19 1.17 12.08 -15.85
CA GLY A 19 0.95 10.91 -16.69
C GLY A 19 -0.16 11.10 -17.73
N GLN A 20 -1.11 12.00 -17.51
CA GLN A 20 -2.19 12.29 -18.46
C GLN A 20 -2.05 13.64 -19.18
N ALA A 21 -1.06 14.44 -18.80
CA ALA A 21 -0.76 15.72 -19.42
C ALA A 21 0.09 15.54 -20.69
N LEU A 22 -0.01 16.48 -21.63
CA LEU A 22 0.84 16.53 -22.82
C LEU A 22 1.67 17.82 -22.92
N ASP A 23 1.49 18.77 -21.99
CA ASP A 23 2.16 20.07 -21.98
C ASP A 23 3.54 20.06 -21.30
N ASP A 24 3.91 18.93 -20.69
CA ASP A 24 5.27 18.65 -20.20
C ASP A 24 5.88 17.39 -20.85
N LEU A 25 7.05 16.98 -20.38
CA LEU A 25 7.80 15.83 -20.91
C LEU A 25 7.82 14.65 -19.93
N LEU A 26 7.02 14.66 -18.86
CA LEU A 26 7.03 13.64 -17.81
C LEU A 26 6.06 12.50 -18.18
N GLY A 27 6.20 11.38 -17.48
CA GLY A 27 5.33 10.19 -17.63
C GLY A 27 5.23 9.66 -19.07
N SER A 28 6.32 9.78 -19.84
CA SER A 28 6.29 9.65 -21.30
C SER A 28 7.47 8.87 -21.87
N VAL A 29 7.30 8.40 -23.11
CA VAL A 29 8.41 8.10 -24.01
C VAL A 29 8.50 9.21 -25.04
N LEU A 30 9.67 9.81 -25.16
CA LEU A 30 9.98 10.85 -26.15
C LEU A 30 10.69 10.22 -27.36
N ARG A 31 10.52 10.82 -28.53
CA ARG A 31 11.25 10.47 -29.76
C ARG A 31 11.79 11.71 -30.43
N ILE A 32 13.11 11.76 -30.57
CA ILE A 32 13.84 12.86 -31.20
C ILE A 32 14.83 12.35 -32.26
N ASP A 33 15.23 13.23 -33.17
CA ASP A 33 16.30 12.97 -34.13
C ASP A 33 17.54 13.83 -33.83
N VAL A 34 18.59 13.14 -33.41
CA VAL A 34 19.91 13.73 -33.07
C VAL A 34 20.90 13.70 -34.23
N ARG A 35 20.53 13.13 -35.40
CA ARG A 35 21.46 13.00 -36.55
C ARG A 35 21.79 14.34 -37.21
N GLN A 36 20.93 15.34 -37.02
CA GLN A 36 21.10 16.70 -37.55
C GLN A 36 21.36 17.72 -36.41
N ALA A 37 21.89 17.25 -35.27
CA ALA A 37 22.19 18.11 -34.15
C ALA A 37 23.26 19.16 -34.51
N THR A 38 23.00 20.41 -34.16
CA THR A 38 23.99 21.51 -34.15
C THR A 38 24.12 22.04 -32.73
N THR A 39 25.11 22.93 -32.50
CA THR A 39 25.30 23.59 -31.20
C THR A 39 24.07 24.39 -30.77
N GLU A 40 23.37 25.01 -31.71
CA GLU A 40 22.18 25.83 -31.51
C GLU A 40 20.88 25.00 -31.49
N ARG A 41 20.90 23.83 -32.14
CA ARG A 41 19.76 22.93 -32.24
C ARG A 41 20.20 21.49 -31.94
N PRO A 42 20.23 21.07 -30.67
CA PRO A 42 20.79 19.78 -30.27
C PRO A 42 19.96 18.58 -30.78
N TYR A 43 18.73 18.80 -31.26
CA TYR A 43 17.91 17.77 -31.90
C TYR A 43 16.80 18.40 -32.77
N THR A 44 16.19 17.56 -33.60
CA THR A 44 14.95 17.87 -34.33
C THR A 44 13.84 16.92 -33.88
N VAL A 45 12.58 17.35 -34.02
CA VAL A 45 11.43 16.47 -33.80
C VAL A 45 11.09 15.79 -35.13
N PRO A 46 10.98 14.45 -35.17
CA PRO A 46 10.55 13.75 -36.37
C PRO A 46 9.17 14.24 -36.86
N PRO A 47 8.98 14.46 -38.17
CA PRO A 47 7.72 14.97 -38.72
C PRO A 47 6.55 13.98 -38.61
N ASP A 48 6.83 12.73 -38.25
CA ASP A 48 5.86 11.67 -38.02
C ASP A 48 5.54 11.47 -36.52
N ASN A 49 6.00 12.35 -35.62
CA ASN A 49 5.58 12.31 -34.21
C ASN A 49 4.07 12.56 -34.05
N PRO A 50 3.43 11.93 -33.05
CA PRO A 50 1.96 11.88 -32.95
C PRO A 50 1.28 13.20 -32.57
N PHE A 51 1.97 14.11 -31.86
CA PHE A 51 1.34 15.27 -31.23
C PHE A 51 1.77 16.63 -31.81
N LEU A 52 2.30 16.65 -33.04
CA LEU A 52 2.76 17.89 -33.70
C LEU A 52 1.65 18.93 -33.86
N ASP A 53 0.43 18.48 -34.16
CA ASP A 53 -0.72 19.34 -34.43
C ASP A 53 -1.64 19.53 -33.21
N GLN A 54 -1.29 18.94 -32.06
CA GLN A 54 -2.08 19.04 -30.83
C GLN A 54 -1.72 20.34 -30.08
N PRO A 55 -2.64 21.31 -29.92
CA PRO A 55 -2.34 22.56 -29.25
C PRO A 55 -1.84 22.37 -27.83
N GLY A 56 -0.73 23.01 -27.49
CA GLY A 56 -0.11 22.94 -26.17
C GLY A 56 0.67 21.65 -25.89
N ALA A 57 0.60 20.64 -26.76
CA ALA A 57 1.35 19.41 -26.57
C ALA A 57 2.84 19.59 -26.88
N ARG A 58 3.66 18.81 -26.18
CA ARG A 58 5.09 18.71 -26.46
C ARG A 58 5.33 17.82 -27.68
N PRO A 59 5.88 18.36 -28.77
CA PRO A 59 6.04 17.63 -30.03
C PRO A 59 7.00 16.44 -29.93
N GLU A 60 7.83 16.39 -28.88
CA GLU A 60 8.77 15.30 -28.60
C GLU A 60 8.07 14.01 -28.13
N ILE A 61 6.84 14.09 -27.59
CA ILE A 61 6.13 12.95 -27.02
C ILE A 61 5.80 11.92 -28.12
N TRP A 62 6.16 10.67 -27.88
CA TRP A 62 5.83 9.52 -28.72
C TRP A 62 4.71 8.67 -28.12
N ALA A 63 4.72 8.47 -26.80
CA ALA A 63 3.65 7.84 -26.02
C ALA A 63 3.67 8.41 -24.59
N TYR A 64 2.58 8.31 -23.87
CA TYR A 64 2.41 8.87 -22.52
C TYR A 64 1.56 7.95 -21.64
N GLY A 65 1.21 8.36 -20.42
CA GLY A 65 0.47 7.51 -19.49
C GLY A 65 1.33 6.50 -18.75
N LEU A 66 2.62 6.81 -18.54
CA LEU A 66 3.57 5.97 -17.82
C LEU A 66 3.90 6.56 -16.45
N ARG A 67 4.18 5.70 -15.47
CA ARG A 67 4.58 6.11 -14.12
C ARG A 67 6.10 6.26 -14.03
N ASN A 68 6.77 5.12 -14.17
CA ASN A 68 8.20 5.01 -13.99
C ASN A 68 8.75 4.01 -15.02
N PRO A 69 8.88 4.43 -16.29
CA PRO A 69 9.44 3.63 -17.37
C PRO A 69 10.95 3.42 -17.17
N TRP A 70 11.30 2.50 -16.27
CA TRP A 70 12.65 2.26 -15.76
C TRP A 70 13.61 1.79 -16.84
N ARG A 71 13.14 0.92 -17.75
CA ARG A 71 13.99 0.35 -18.80
C ARG A 71 13.27 0.21 -20.11
N MET A 72 13.98 0.56 -21.18
CA MET A 72 13.51 0.39 -22.55
C MET A 72 14.53 -0.40 -23.38
N THR A 73 14.04 -1.20 -24.31
CA THR A 73 14.87 -1.93 -25.28
C THR A 73 14.23 -1.86 -26.66
N ALA A 74 15.05 -1.78 -27.70
CA ALA A 74 14.60 -1.72 -29.09
C ALA A 74 15.29 -2.84 -29.87
N ASP A 75 14.52 -3.68 -30.56
CA ASP A 75 15.06 -4.72 -31.42
C ASP A 75 15.25 -4.20 -32.83
N ARG A 76 16.48 -4.34 -33.35
CA ARG A 76 16.81 -3.87 -34.70
C ARG A 76 16.19 -4.71 -35.80
N LYS A 77 15.85 -5.98 -35.51
CA LYS A 77 15.34 -6.93 -36.51
C LYS A 77 13.84 -6.77 -36.72
N SER A 78 13.05 -6.72 -35.64
CA SER A 78 11.59 -6.54 -35.71
C SER A 78 11.16 -5.07 -35.68
N GLY A 79 11.99 -4.17 -35.15
CA GLY A 79 11.59 -2.78 -34.88
C GLY A 79 10.75 -2.61 -33.61
N GLN A 80 10.50 -3.69 -32.86
CA GLN A 80 9.76 -3.64 -31.60
C GLN A 80 10.53 -2.84 -30.55
N ILE A 81 9.81 -2.02 -29.80
CA ILE A 81 10.33 -1.27 -28.66
C ILE A 81 9.52 -1.68 -27.43
N TRP A 82 10.19 -2.23 -26.43
CA TRP A 82 9.58 -2.62 -25.16
C TRP A 82 9.98 -1.67 -24.05
N VAL A 83 9.02 -1.30 -23.22
CA VAL A 83 9.23 -0.45 -22.04
C VAL A 83 8.70 -1.19 -20.81
N GLY A 84 9.58 -1.42 -19.84
CA GLY A 84 9.19 -1.83 -18.49
C GLY A 84 8.79 -0.61 -17.68
N ASN A 85 7.58 -0.64 -17.13
CA ASN A 85 6.98 0.45 -16.35
C ASN A 85 6.62 -0.03 -14.94
N ASN A 86 7.33 0.54 -13.97
CA ASN A 86 7.21 0.16 -12.57
C ASN A 86 5.92 0.74 -11.95
N GLY A 87 5.14 -0.11 -11.30
CA GLY A 87 3.88 0.22 -10.63
C GLY A 87 4.03 1.02 -9.33
N GLN A 88 2.91 1.46 -8.76
CA GLN A 88 2.86 2.12 -7.44
C GLN A 88 2.40 1.14 -6.35
N ASP A 89 1.17 0.62 -6.45
CA ASP A 89 0.45 -0.04 -5.37
C ASP A 89 0.24 -1.54 -5.63
N LEU A 90 -0.31 -1.91 -6.79
CA LEU A 90 -0.83 -3.25 -7.01
C LEU A 90 -0.36 -3.96 -8.27
N TRP A 91 0.12 -3.25 -9.30
CA TRP A 91 0.41 -3.86 -10.61
C TRP A 91 1.69 -3.35 -11.26
N GLU A 92 2.50 -4.30 -11.72
CA GLU A 92 3.67 -4.07 -12.54
C GLU A 92 3.34 -4.27 -14.02
N THR A 93 3.94 -3.48 -14.92
CA THR A 93 3.54 -3.46 -16.33
C THR A 93 4.72 -3.43 -17.31
N ALA A 94 4.56 -4.04 -18.47
CA ALA A 94 5.42 -3.81 -19.62
C ALA A 94 4.60 -3.59 -20.89
N HIS A 95 5.06 -2.68 -21.72
CA HIS A 95 4.35 -2.23 -22.91
C HIS A 95 5.21 -2.48 -24.15
N LEU A 96 4.62 -3.08 -25.17
CA LEU A 96 5.09 -2.96 -26.54
C LEU A 96 4.65 -1.58 -27.05
N LEU A 97 5.63 -0.70 -27.29
CA LEU A 97 5.40 0.72 -27.50
C LEU A 97 4.70 1.03 -28.83
N GLY A 98 3.53 1.65 -28.78
CA GLY A 98 2.81 2.15 -29.95
C GLY A 98 2.94 3.67 -30.14
N ARG A 99 2.50 4.15 -31.32
CA ARG A 99 2.55 5.57 -31.69
C ARG A 99 1.34 6.31 -31.09
N GLY A 100 1.61 7.29 -30.22
CA GLY A 100 0.60 8.17 -29.63
C GLY A 100 -0.26 7.52 -28.56
N GLU A 101 0.15 6.35 -28.05
CA GLU A 101 -0.62 5.59 -27.08
C GLU A 101 -0.57 6.20 -25.68
N ASN A 102 -1.68 6.06 -24.95
CA ASN A 102 -1.85 6.42 -23.56
C ASN A 102 -1.94 5.17 -22.70
N TYR A 103 -0.94 4.91 -21.86
CA TYR A 103 -0.93 3.74 -20.97
C TYR A 103 -1.69 3.94 -19.66
N GLY A 104 -2.41 5.06 -19.52
CA GLY A 104 -3.45 5.28 -18.51
C GLY A 104 -2.99 5.81 -17.16
N TRP A 105 -1.69 5.79 -16.84
CA TRP A 105 -1.22 6.36 -15.59
C TRP A 105 -1.50 7.86 -15.55
N SER A 106 -2.16 8.42 -14.54
CA SER A 106 -2.47 7.84 -13.23
C SER A 106 -3.98 7.65 -12.97
N VAL A 107 -4.79 7.61 -14.04
CA VAL A 107 -6.21 7.19 -13.96
C VAL A 107 -6.29 5.67 -13.73
N PHE A 108 -5.38 4.93 -14.38
CA PHE A 108 -5.23 3.48 -14.28
C PHE A 108 -3.83 3.10 -13.79
N GLU A 109 -3.74 1.96 -13.11
CA GLU A 109 -2.50 1.26 -12.81
C GLU A 109 -2.60 -0.13 -13.46
N GLY A 110 -1.82 -0.37 -14.52
CA GLY A 110 -2.11 -1.48 -15.44
C GLY A 110 -3.48 -1.30 -16.08
N ASN A 111 -4.28 -2.36 -16.09
CA ASN A 111 -5.66 -2.30 -16.58
C ASN A 111 -6.70 -2.03 -15.46
N HIS A 112 -6.25 -1.55 -14.29
CA HIS A 112 -7.08 -1.42 -13.10
C HIS A 112 -7.32 0.05 -12.71
N PRO A 113 -8.55 0.43 -12.30
CA PRO A 113 -8.82 1.78 -11.83
C PRO A 113 -7.94 2.15 -10.64
N PHE A 114 -7.29 3.32 -10.72
CA PHE A 114 -6.41 3.84 -9.66
C PHE A 114 -6.95 5.15 -9.09
N TYR A 115 -6.88 6.25 -9.83
CA TYR A 115 -7.62 7.50 -9.54
C TYR A 115 -8.65 7.77 -10.64
N PRO A 116 -9.81 7.09 -10.63
CA PRO A 116 -10.81 7.20 -11.70
C PRO A 116 -11.44 8.60 -11.81
N ASN A 117 -11.27 9.45 -10.79
CA ASN A 117 -11.75 10.83 -10.80
C ASN A 117 -10.81 11.80 -11.51
N ARG A 118 -9.58 11.36 -11.87
CA ARG A 118 -8.67 12.19 -12.67
C ARG A 118 -9.14 12.21 -14.13
N GLN A 119 -8.89 13.34 -14.79
CA GLN A 119 -9.19 13.46 -16.21
C GLN A 119 -8.24 12.59 -17.03
N LEU A 120 -8.80 11.71 -17.85
CA LEU A 120 -8.02 10.98 -18.85
C LEU A 120 -7.55 11.94 -19.94
N GLY A 121 -6.33 11.75 -20.42
CA GLY A 121 -5.75 12.50 -21.53
C GLY A 121 -6.52 12.31 -22.84
N PRO A 122 -6.13 13.02 -23.91
CA PRO A 122 -6.93 13.15 -25.12
C PRO A 122 -7.08 11.86 -25.95
N THR A 123 -6.31 10.81 -25.66
CA THR A 123 -6.41 9.51 -26.34
C THR A 123 -6.85 8.39 -25.38
N PRO A 124 -7.54 7.35 -25.88
CA PRO A 124 -8.04 6.25 -25.06
C PRO A 124 -6.92 5.48 -24.34
N HIS A 125 -7.24 4.91 -23.18
CA HIS A 125 -6.35 4.00 -22.47
C HIS A 125 -6.04 2.75 -23.31
N VAL A 126 -4.76 2.42 -23.43
CA VAL A 126 -4.27 1.18 -24.02
C VAL A 126 -3.82 0.24 -22.90
N PRO A 127 -4.40 -0.96 -22.79
CA PRO A 127 -4.00 -1.93 -21.78
C PRO A 127 -2.52 -2.33 -21.90
N PRO A 128 -1.87 -2.70 -20.78
CA PRO A 128 -0.51 -3.21 -20.80
C PRO A 128 -0.39 -4.49 -21.65
N THR A 129 0.74 -4.65 -22.33
CA THR A 129 1.02 -5.89 -23.09
C THR A 129 1.32 -7.06 -22.14
N ILE A 130 1.94 -6.76 -21.01
CA ILE A 130 2.18 -7.67 -19.89
C ILE A 130 1.82 -6.92 -18.61
N GLU A 131 1.04 -7.56 -17.73
CA GLU A 131 0.83 -7.10 -16.37
C GLU A 131 1.05 -8.24 -15.38
N HIS A 132 1.62 -7.90 -14.22
CA HIS A 132 1.77 -8.81 -13.09
C HIS A 132 1.20 -8.16 -11.83
N PRO A 133 0.42 -8.88 -11.02
CA PRO A 133 0.02 -8.37 -9.73
C PRO A 133 1.21 -8.33 -8.77
N HIS A 134 1.21 -7.40 -7.82
CA HIS A 134 2.21 -7.28 -6.75
C HIS A 134 2.27 -8.48 -5.81
N SER A 135 1.30 -9.40 -5.88
CA SER A 135 1.48 -10.71 -5.30
C SER A 135 2.64 -11.44 -5.99
N GLU A 136 2.71 -11.42 -7.32
CA GLU A 136 3.67 -12.18 -8.13
C GLU A 136 4.98 -11.45 -8.42
N PHE A 137 4.92 -10.13 -8.69
CA PHE A 137 6.00 -9.33 -9.27
C PHE A 137 5.83 -7.88 -8.77
N ARG A 138 6.86 -7.23 -8.24
CA ARG A 138 6.71 -6.07 -7.34
C ARG A 138 7.52 -4.82 -7.65
N SER A 139 8.48 -4.93 -8.56
CA SER A 139 9.34 -3.84 -8.97
C SER A 139 9.94 -4.21 -10.31
N LEU A 140 9.17 -4.01 -11.38
CA LEU A 140 9.57 -4.44 -12.71
C LEU A 140 10.76 -3.62 -13.19
N THR A 141 11.88 -4.30 -13.35
CA THR A 141 13.14 -3.73 -13.85
C THR A 141 13.10 -3.57 -15.36
N GLY A 142 12.22 -4.31 -16.05
CA GLY A 142 12.23 -4.42 -17.50
C GLY A 142 13.39 -5.28 -18.01
N GLY A 143 13.68 -5.20 -19.30
CA GLY A 143 14.39 -6.30 -19.96
C GLY A 143 15.06 -5.97 -21.28
N VAL A 144 15.59 -7.01 -21.94
CA VAL A 144 16.18 -6.98 -23.28
C VAL A 144 15.40 -7.91 -24.20
N ILE A 145 15.45 -7.64 -25.51
CA ILE A 145 14.99 -8.62 -26.50
C ILE A 145 16.16 -9.56 -26.79
N TYR A 146 15.98 -10.86 -26.56
CA TYR A 146 17.04 -11.85 -26.70
C TYR A 146 17.30 -12.18 -28.18
N ARG A 147 18.57 -12.09 -28.59
CA ARG A 147 19.06 -12.36 -29.95
C ARG A 147 20.36 -13.17 -29.97
N GLY A 148 20.57 -13.99 -28.93
CA GLY A 148 21.75 -14.85 -28.82
C GLY A 148 21.54 -16.26 -29.36
N GLU A 149 22.64 -16.99 -29.54
CA GLU A 149 22.61 -18.35 -30.10
C GLU A 149 22.41 -19.44 -29.04
N LYS A 150 22.74 -19.14 -27.77
CA LYS A 150 22.74 -20.13 -26.68
C LYS A 150 21.34 -20.64 -26.33
N TRP A 151 20.31 -19.80 -26.48
CA TRP A 151 18.92 -20.11 -26.17
C TRP A 151 18.01 -19.86 -27.39
N PRO A 152 18.05 -20.70 -28.43
CA PRO A 152 17.26 -20.50 -29.65
C PRO A 152 15.76 -20.36 -29.39
N GLU A 153 15.25 -21.00 -28.33
CA GLU A 153 13.86 -20.90 -27.89
C GLU A 153 13.45 -19.51 -27.40
N LEU A 154 14.42 -18.65 -27.07
CA LEU A 154 14.20 -17.27 -26.64
C LEU A 154 14.42 -16.25 -27.77
N ASP A 155 14.77 -16.65 -29.00
CA ASP A 155 15.01 -15.69 -30.08
C ASP A 155 13.79 -14.78 -30.34
N GLY A 156 13.99 -13.49 -30.15
CA GLY A 156 12.96 -12.45 -30.27
C GLY A 156 12.01 -12.34 -29.10
N ALA A 157 12.27 -13.04 -27.99
CA ALA A 157 11.53 -12.85 -26.76
C ALA A 157 12.06 -11.65 -25.98
N TYR A 158 11.15 -10.87 -25.41
CA TYR A 158 11.46 -9.88 -24.39
C TYR A 158 11.70 -10.61 -23.07
N VAL A 159 12.96 -10.60 -22.59
CA VAL A 159 13.39 -11.20 -21.32
C VAL A 159 13.57 -10.09 -20.30
N TYR A 160 12.84 -10.16 -19.19
CA TYR A 160 12.77 -9.13 -18.16
C TYR A 160 12.73 -9.76 -16.77
N GLY A 161 12.82 -8.94 -15.73
CA GLY A 161 12.83 -9.42 -14.36
C GLY A 161 12.42 -8.37 -13.34
N ASP A 162 12.39 -8.84 -12.10
CA ASP A 162 11.87 -8.10 -10.96
C ASP A 162 12.98 -7.83 -9.93
N TYR A 163 13.10 -6.58 -9.49
CA TYR A 163 14.09 -6.21 -8.49
C TYR A 163 13.79 -6.81 -7.11
N SER A 164 12.51 -6.92 -6.74
CA SER A 164 12.06 -7.28 -5.39
C SER A 164 11.95 -8.78 -5.15
N THR A 165 11.56 -9.54 -6.16
CA THR A 165 11.31 -11.00 -6.10
C THR A 165 12.41 -11.81 -6.78
N GLY A 166 13.27 -11.19 -7.60
CA GLY A 166 14.33 -11.88 -8.32
C GLY A 166 13.84 -12.80 -9.45
N ARG A 167 12.55 -12.73 -9.80
CA ARG A 167 11.98 -13.55 -10.87
C ARG A 167 12.40 -13.03 -12.23
N ILE A 168 12.68 -13.95 -13.14
CA ILE A 168 13.01 -13.68 -14.55
C ILE A 168 11.95 -14.32 -15.42
N TRP A 169 11.36 -13.53 -16.30
CA TRP A 169 10.31 -13.94 -17.22
C TRP A 169 10.70 -13.64 -18.66
N ALA A 170 10.02 -14.31 -19.59
CA ALA A 170 10.12 -14.00 -20.99
C ALA A 170 8.76 -14.05 -21.68
N ALA A 171 8.61 -13.19 -22.68
CA ALA A 171 7.42 -13.10 -23.51
C ALA A 171 7.79 -12.95 -24.98
N ARG A 172 7.08 -13.63 -25.87
CA ARG A 172 7.26 -13.49 -27.33
C ARG A 172 5.98 -12.96 -27.95
N HIS A 173 6.10 -11.90 -28.75
CA HIS A 173 4.98 -11.19 -29.36
C HIS A 173 5.24 -10.98 -30.86
N ASP A 174 4.20 -11.09 -31.69
CA ASP A 174 4.27 -10.97 -33.16
C ASP A 174 3.69 -9.65 -33.71
N ASP A 175 3.73 -8.59 -32.89
CA ASP A 175 3.08 -7.27 -33.06
C ASP A 175 1.55 -7.28 -33.04
N LYS A 176 0.90 -8.44 -33.12
CA LYS A 176 -0.57 -8.55 -33.08
C LYS A 176 -1.05 -9.21 -31.79
N LYS A 177 -0.33 -10.20 -31.30
CA LYS A 177 -0.69 -10.95 -30.09
C LYS A 177 0.53 -11.54 -29.38
N MET A 178 0.31 -11.87 -28.11
CA MET A 178 1.24 -12.68 -27.33
C MET A 178 1.24 -14.12 -27.87
N LEU A 179 2.42 -14.62 -28.26
CA LEU A 179 2.61 -16.01 -28.68
C LEU A 179 2.82 -16.93 -27.47
N TRP A 180 3.62 -16.48 -26.50
CA TRP A 180 3.80 -17.14 -25.22
C TRP A 180 4.39 -16.18 -24.19
N HIS A 181 4.17 -16.50 -22.92
CA HIS A 181 4.66 -15.76 -21.76
C HIS A 181 4.90 -16.77 -20.63
N ARG A 182 6.13 -16.81 -20.07
CA ARG A 182 6.51 -17.81 -19.05
C ARG A 182 7.67 -17.33 -18.18
N GLU A 183 7.73 -17.89 -16.97
CA GLU A 183 8.88 -17.76 -16.07
C GLU A 183 10.09 -18.55 -16.61
N LEU A 184 11.28 -17.98 -16.50
CA LEU A 184 12.56 -18.61 -16.84
C LEU A 184 13.36 -19.01 -15.61
N ALA A 185 13.30 -18.22 -14.54
CA ALA A 185 14.01 -18.49 -13.28
C ALA A 185 13.33 -17.79 -12.10
N ASP A 186 13.31 -18.48 -10.95
CA ASP A 186 12.97 -17.92 -9.63
C ASP A 186 14.26 -17.86 -8.80
N THR A 187 14.68 -16.65 -8.44
CA THR A 187 15.99 -16.41 -7.83
C THR A 187 15.85 -15.46 -6.65
N SER A 188 16.90 -15.34 -5.83
CA SER A 188 16.95 -14.38 -4.73
C SER A 188 17.76 -13.10 -5.04
N ILE A 189 18.19 -12.91 -6.30
CA ILE A 189 19.03 -11.77 -6.66
C ILE A 189 18.22 -10.50 -6.90
N GLN A 190 18.80 -9.34 -6.61
CA GLN A 190 18.14 -8.04 -6.82
C GLN A 190 18.43 -7.53 -8.22
N ILE A 191 17.58 -7.93 -9.17
CA ILE A 191 17.79 -7.69 -10.59
C ILE A 191 17.66 -6.20 -10.90
N ALA A 192 18.79 -5.52 -11.15
CA ALA A 192 18.84 -4.11 -11.52
C ALA A 192 18.91 -3.89 -13.04
N GLY A 193 19.18 -4.94 -13.81
CA GLY A 193 19.12 -4.85 -15.27
C GLY A 193 19.55 -6.12 -15.99
N PHE A 194 19.43 -6.05 -17.32
CA PHE A 194 19.84 -7.10 -18.23
C PHE A 194 20.72 -6.52 -19.33
N THR A 195 21.67 -7.28 -19.85
CA THR A 195 22.37 -6.90 -21.08
C THR A 195 22.72 -8.14 -21.90
N LEU A 196 23.11 -7.93 -23.16
CA LEU A 196 23.64 -8.98 -23.99
C LEU A 196 25.16 -8.78 -24.10
N ALA A 197 25.92 -9.83 -23.84
CA ALA A 197 27.35 -9.85 -24.13
C ALA A 197 27.59 -9.78 -25.66
N PRO A 198 28.82 -9.48 -26.13
CA PRO A 198 29.14 -9.39 -27.57
C PRO A 198 28.81 -10.63 -28.44
N GLY A 199 28.44 -11.78 -27.86
CA GLY A 199 27.94 -12.97 -28.56
C GLY A 199 26.42 -13.22 -28.39
N GLY A 200 25.67 -12.26 -27.86
CA GLY A 200 24.24 -12.38 -27.59
C GLY A 200 23.87 -13.15 -26.31
N ASP A 201 24.86 -13.57 -25.53
CA ASP A 201 24.64 -14.22 -24.23
C ASP A 201 23.98 -13.25 -23.24
N LEU A 202 22.91 -13.71 -22.59
CA LEU A 202 22.18 -12.93 -21.59
C LEU A 202 22.99 -12.79 -20.30
N ILE A 203 23.20 -11.54 -19.87
CA ILE A 203 23.81 -11.15 -18.60
C ILE A 203 22.73 -10.51 -17.74
N VAL A 204 22.63 -10.94 -16.48
CA VAL A 204 21.75 -10.37 -15.46
C VAL A 204 22.61 -9.60 -14.46
N ILE A 205 22.20 -8.38 -14.13
CA ILE A 205 22.92 -7.47 -13.22
C ILE A 205 22.24 -7.54 -11.85
N ASP A 206 22.98 -8.00 -10.85
CA ASP A 206 22.51 -8.12 -9.46
C ASP A 206 23.11 -7.01 -8.60
N HIS A 207 22.24 -6.09 -8.17
CA HIS A 207 22.63 -4.96 -7.33
C HIS A 207 22.89 -5.40 -5.89
N GLY A 208 22.13 -6.35 -5.36
CA GLY A 208 22.23 -6.81 -3.97
C GLY A 208 23.50 -7.62 -3.72
N GLY A 209 23.87 -8.48 -4.68
CA GLY A 209 25.09 -9.27 -4.63
C GLY A 209 26.33 -8.58 -5.22
N ASN A 210 26.19 -7.38 -5.80
CA ASN A 210 27.26 -6.68 -6.54
C ASN A 210 27.93 -7.60 -7.59
N ALA A 211 27.11 -8.27 -8.41
CA ALA A 211 27.56 -9.34 -9.28
C ALA A 211 26.89 -9.32 -10.66
N LEU A 212 27.52 -10.00 -11.62
CA LEU A 212 26.96 -10.29 -12.93
C LEU A 212 26.72 -11.79 -13.06
N HIS A 213 25.52 -12.16 -13.49
CA HIS A 213 25.07 -13.54 -13.59
C HIS A 213 24.76 -13.93 -15.04
N ARG A 214 24.79 -15.24 -15.31
CA ARG A 214 24.34 -15.84 -16.58
C ARG A 214 23.29 -16.90 -16.29
N LEU A 215 22.32 -17.03 -17.18
CA LEU A 215 21.43 -18.19 -17.13
C LEU A 215 22.20 -19.48 -17.44
N VAL A 216 21.93 -20.49 -16.63
CA VAL A 216 22.37 -21.88 -16.80
C VAL A 216 21.17 -22.79 -16.64
N LYS A 217 21.13 -23.91 -17.35
CA LYS A 217 20.10 -24.92 -17.10
C LYS A 217 20.31 -25.47 -15.70
N SER A 218 19.25 -25.51 -14.89
CA SER A 218 19.32 -26.16 -13.59
C SER A 218 19.79 -27.60 -13.75
N PRO A 219 20.79 -28.06 -12.97
CA PRO A 219 21.15 -29.46 -12.97
C PRO A 219 19.94 -30.28 -12.48
N PRO A 220 19.78 -31.53 -12.94
CA PRO A 220 18.79 -32.42 -12.36
C PRO A 220 19.04 -32.54 -10.85
N PRO A 221 17.99 -32.66 -10.02
CA PRO A 221 18.15 -32.88 -8.59
C PRO A 221 19.06 -34.10 -8.33
N PRO A 222 19.88 -34.11 -7.26
CA PRO A 222 20.64 -35.29 -6.89
C PRO A 222 19.71 -36.49 -6.75
N ALA A 223 20.11 -37.65 -7.27
CA ALA A 223 19.27 -38.86 -7.30
C ALA A 223 18.73 -39.27 -5.90
N ASN A 224 19.38 -38.83 -4.82
CA ASN A 224 19.05 -39.15 -3.43
C ASN A 224 18.69 -37.93 -2.57
N ALA A 225 18.46 -36.74 -3.15
CA ALA A 225 17.92 -35.65 -2.36
C ALA A 225 16.50 -36.03 -1.91
N PRO A 226 16.17 -36.00 -0.60
CA PRO A 226 14.80 -36.22 -0.18
C PRO A 226 13.92 -35.18 -0.88
N PRO A 227 12.77 -35.57 -1.42
CA PRO A 227 11.88 -34.63 -2.08
C PRO A 227 11.47 -33.54 -1.09
N PHE A 228 11.12 -32.37 -1.62
CA PHE A 228 10.48 -31.36 -0.80
C PHE A 228 9.22 -31.98 -0.16
N PRO A 229 8.96 -31.80 1.15
CA PRO A 229 7.80 -32.38 1.82
C PRO A 229 6.51 -31.96 1.13
N GLU A 230 5.78 -32.91 0.54
CA GLU A 230 4.45 -32.64 -0.03
C GLU A 230 3.36 -32.89 1.00
N LEU A 231 3.67 -33.68 2.04
CA LEU A 231 2.82 -33.88 3.21
C LEU A 231 3.38 -33.16 4.44
N LEU A 232 2.50 -32.70 5.32
CA LEU A 232 2.91 -32.05 6.56
C LEU A 232 3.64 -33.04 7.49
N SER A 233 3.26 -34.32 7.48
CA SER A 233 3.96 -35.38 8.22
C SER A 233 5.42 -35.57 7.81
N GLU A 234 5.79 -35.24 6.58
CA GLU A 234 7.16 -35.36 6.05
C GLU A 234 8.07 -34.20 6.48
N THR A 235 7.52 -33.14 7.08
CA THR A 235 8.28 -31.94 7.45
C THR A 235 9.18 -32.14 8.68
N GLY A 236 8.89 -33.14 9.52
CA GLY A 236 9.55 -33.36 10.81
C GLY A 236 9.20 -32.32 11.88
N LEU A 237 8.15 -31.50 11.69
CA LEU A 237 7.74 -30.48 12.65
C LEU A 237 6.87 -31.02 13.80
N PHE A 238 6.19 -32.15 13.58
CA PHE A 238 5.21 -32.70 14.50
C PHE A 238 5.48 -34.17 14.79
N LYS A 239 5.42 -34.53 16.07
CA LYS A 239 5.42 -35.92 16.51
C LYS A 239 4.05 -36.57 16.29
N SER A 240 2.98 -35.81 16.50
CA SER A 240 1.60 -36.23 16.23
C SER A 240 0.79 -35.08 15.62
N LEU A 241 0.31 -35.29 14.39
CA LEU A 241 -0.57 -34.34 13.69
C LEU A 241 -1.98 -34.30 14.28
N THR A 242 -2.47 -35.43 14.80
CA THR A 242 -3.78 -35.52 15.43
C THR A 242 -3.84 -34.67 16.69
N GLU A 243 -2.85 -34.83 17.58
CA GLU A 243 -2.75 -34.10 18.84
C GLU A 243 -2.14 -32.70 18.70
N GLN A 244 -1.58 -32.38 17.51
CA GLN A 244 -0.75 -31.20 17.28
C GLN A 244 0.43 -31.11 18.27
N SER A 245 1.00 -32.27 18.64
CA SER A 245 2.18 -32.30 19.51
C SER A 245 3.45 -32.10 18.67
N PRO A 246 4.27 -31.09 19.00
CA PRO A 246 5.48 -30.78 18.23
C PRO A 246 6.54 -31.86 18.39
N GLU A 247 7.44 -31.96 17.41
CA GLU A 247 8.67 -32.73 17.59
C GLU A 247 9.62 -32.11 18.62
N ALA A 248 10.55 -32.91 19.15
CA ALA A 248 11.55 -32.42 20.09
C ALA A 248 12.36 -31.25 19.48
N GLY A 249 12.42 -30.13 20.21
CA GLY A 249 13.10 -28.90 19.76
C GLY A 249 12.20 -27.91 18.99
N VAL A 250 10.94 -28.28 18.71
CA VAL A 250 9.93 -27.38 18.16
C VAL A 250 9.12 -26.79 19.33
N ILE A 251 9.20 -25.47 19.53
CA ILE A 251 8.71 -24.78 20.72
C ILE A 251 7.36 -24.13 20.41
N ALA A 252 6.32 -24.51 21.16
CA ALA A 252 5.02 -23.85 21.11
C ALA A 252 5.08 -22.44 21.74
N TYR A 253 4.31 -21.50 21.19
CA TYR A 253 4.15 -20.17 21.78
C TYR A 253 2.75 -19.62 21.58
N GLN A 254 2.38 -18.64 22.42
CA GLN A 254 1.14 -17.89 22.28
C GLN A 254 1.41 -16.40 22.15
N VAL A 255 0.42 -15.68 21.66
CA VAL A 255 0.49 -14.26 21.38
C VAL A 255 -0.67 -13.57 22.09
N ASN A 256 -0.44 -12.39 22.68
CA ASN A 256 -1.47 -11.65 23.42
C ASN A 256 -2.65 -11.17 22.56
N SER A 257 -2.35 -10.60 21.39
CA SER A 257 -3.34 -10.20 20.39
C SER A 257 -3.23 -11.11 19.16
N GLU A 258 -4.31 -11.80 18.81
CA GLU A 258 -4.36 -12.68 17.64
C GLU A 258 -4.80 -11.92 16.38
N GLY A 259 -4.21 -12.28 15.23
CA GLY A 259 -4.67 -11.78 13.92
C GLY A 259 -5.98 -12.45 13.48
N TRP A 260 -6.84 -11.69 12.83
CA TRP A 260 -8.11 -12.19 12.30
C TRP A 260 -7.88 -13.16 11.13
N ASN A 261 -8.43 -14.37 11.24
CA ASN A 261 -8.38 -15.43 10.21
C ASN A 261 -9.78 -16.03 10.00
N ASP A 262 -10.78 -15.17 9.75
CA ASP A 262 -12.17 -15.56 9.51
C ASP A 262 -12.77 -16.45 10.63
N GLY A 263 -12.44 -16.16 11.88
CA GLY A 263 -12.92 -16.91 13.05
C GLY A 263 -12.12 -18.18 13.37
N ALA A 264 -11.10 -18.53 12.58
CA ALA A 264 -10.20 -19.63 12.93
C ALA A 264 -9.35 -19.29 14.16
N THR A 265 -9.17 -20.28 15.05
CA THR A 265 -8.19 -20.22 16.13
C THR A 265 -6.82 -20.66 15.62
N SER A 266 -5.77 -20.26 16.32
CA SER A 266 -4.38 -20.54 15.91
C SER A 266 -3.59 -21.26 16.99
N GLN A 267 -2.86 -22.30 16.59
CA GLN A 267 -1.75 -22.86 17.36
C GLN A 267 -0.44 -22.53 16.64
N ARG A 268 0.62 -22.20 17.39
CA ARG A 268 1.87 -21.71 16.80
C ARG A 268 3.11 -22.36 17.40
N TRP A 269 4.11 -22.56 16.56
CA TRP A 269 5.40 -23.12 16.95
C TRP A 269 6.56 -22.44 16.25
N MET A 270 7.74 -22.54 16.84
CA MET A 270 9.00 -22.09 16.27
C MET A 270 10.04 -23.22 16.36
N ALA A 271 10.75 -23.46 15.26
CA ALA A 271 11.84 -24.42 15.17
C ALA A 271 13.11 -23.67 14.75
N VAL A 272 14.11 -23.63 15.63
CA VAL A 272 15.42 -23.00 15.38
C VAL A 272 16.47 -24.10 15.22
N PRO A 273 17.35 -24.04 14.20
CA PRO A 273 18.23 -25.15 13.86
C PRO A 273 19.35 -25.35 14.90
N GLY A 274 19.50 -26.59 15.35
CA GLY A 274 20.64 -27.03 16.17
C GLY A 274 20.77 -26.22 17.46
N SER A 275 21.92 -25.54 17.61
CA SER A 275 22.23 -24.66 18.75
C SER A 275 22.24 -23.17 18.40
N GLU A 276 21.75 -22.82 17.19
CA GLU A 276 21.61 -21.42 16.79
C GLU A 276 20.53 -20.73 17.64
N LYS A 277 20.58 -19.39 17.67
CA LYS A 277 19.77 -18.61 18.62
C LYS A 277 19.06 -17.46 17.92
N ALA A 278 17.86 -17.15 18.37
CA ALA A 278 17.13 -15.96 17.93
C ALA A 278 17.66 -14.69 18.61
N VAL A 279 17.37 -13.53 18.05
CA VAL A 279 17.67 -12.23 18.65
C VAL A 279 16.38 -11.60 19.15
N TYR A 280 16.27 -11.46 20.48
CA TYR A 280 15.14 -10.82 21.14
C TYR A 280 15.05 -9.33 20.79
N LYS A 281 13.80 -8.86 20.58
CA LYS A 281 13.42 -7.46 20.42
C LYS A 281 12.08 -7.21 21.13
N SER A 282 11.96 -6.09 21.83
CA SER A 282 10.76 -5.76 22.62
C SER A 282 9.57 -5.36 21.74
N ASP A 283 9.78 -4.38 20.86
CA ASP A 283 8.76 -3.69 20.06
C ASP A 283 8.92 -3.93 18.55
N HIS A 284 9.91 -4.73 18.15
CA HIS A 284 10.17 -5.15 16.79
C HIS A 284 10.12 -6.67 16.67
N PRO A 285 9.86 -7.22 15.46
CA PRO A 285 10.01 -8.64 15.22
C PRO A 285 11.40 -9.15 15.59
N TRP A 286 11.47 -10.35 16.14
CA TRP A 286 12.74 -11.02 16.41
C TRP A 286 13.47 -11.39 15.12
N ASN A 287 14.80 -11.46 15.17
CA ASN A 287 15.59 -12.04 14.10
C ASN A 287 15.84 -13.52 14.39
N PHE A 288 15.79 -14.34 13.35
CA PHE A 288 15.99 -15.78 13.45
C PHE A 288 17.10 -16.24 12.53
N PRO A 289 17.89 -17.26 12.87
CA PRO A 289 18.89 -17.82 11.97
C PRO A 289 18.30 -18.45 10.72
N ASN A 290 19.14 -18.63 9.68
CA ASN A 290 18.76 -19.37 8.48
C ASN A 290 18.35 -20.81 8.85
N ARG A 291 17.40 -21.41 8.13
CA ARG A 291 16.75 -22.72 8.41
C ARG A 291 15.77 -22.73 9.58
N THR A 292 15.37 -21.56 10.10
CA THR A 292 14.27 -21.46 11.06
C THR A 292 12.92 -21.70 10.38
N ALA A 293 12.02 -22.46 11.02
CA ALA A 293 10.63 -22.58 10.61
C ALA A 293 9.70 -21.96 11.67
N LEU A 294 8.79 -21.07 11.24
CA LEU A 294 7.70 -20.54 12.06
C LEU A 294 6.40 -21.15 11.55
N VAL A 295 5.64 -21.77 12.44
CA VAL A 295 4.51 -22.63 12.08
C VAL A 295 3.24 -22.08 12.72
N GLN A 296 2.15 -22.06 11.97
CA GLN A 296 0.82 -21.73 12.45
C GLN A 296 -0.20 -22.72 11.88
N THR A 297 -0.92 -23.43 12.74
CA THR A 297 -2.10 -24.22 12.33
C THR A 297 -3.37 -23.43 12.65
N LEU A 298 -4.21 -23.27 11.63
CA LEU A 298 -5.52 -22.63 11.69
C LEU A 298 -6.62 -23.69 11.78
N SER A 299 -7.51 -23.51 12.75
CA SER A 299 -8.63 -24.43 12.99
C SER A 299 -9.94 -23.66 13.07
N LEU A 300 -10.92 -24.07 12.27
CA LEU A 300 -12.27 -23.52 12.33
C LEU A 300 -13.02 -24.08 13.55
N PRO A 301 -13.82 -23.25 14.24
CA PRO A 301 -14.62 -23.71 15.36
C PRO A 301 -15.68 -24.72 14.87
N ALA A 302 -15.79 -25.83 15.58
CA ALA A 302 -16.89 -26.78 15.38
C ALA A 302 -18.17 -26.31 16.08
N GLY A 303 -19.29 -26.95 15.76
CA GLY A 303 -20.59 -26.72 16.43
C GLY A 303 -20.53 -27.12 17.90
N GLU A 304 -21.62 -26.92 18.65
CA GLU A 304 -21.66 -27.09 20.11
C GLU A 304 -20.92 -28.36 20.60
N GLY A 305 -19.75 -28.14 21.22
CA GLY A 305 -18.93 -29.17 21.88
C GLY A 305 -18.02 -30.02 20.99
N GLY A 306 -18.00 -29.81 19.67
CA GLY A 306 -17.13 -30.56 18.74
C GLY A 306 -15.66 -30.10 18.77
N PRO A 307 -14.69 -30.96 18.39
CA PRO A 307 -13.31 -30.55 18.23
C PRO A 307 -13.17 -29.62 17.01
N ALA A 308 -12.44 -28.50 17.18
CA ALA A 308 -12.16 -27.58 16.08
C ALA A 308 -11.49 -28.30 14.90
N ARG A 309 -11.91 -27.97 13.68
CA ARG A 309 -11.41 -28.61 12.47
C ARG A 309 -10.20 -27.86 11.94
N LYS A 310 -9.05 -28.55 11.88
CA LYS A 310 -7.84 -28.05 11.22
C LYS A 310 -8.12 -27.84 9.73
N VAL A 311 -7.78 -26.66 9.20
CA VAL A 311 -8.00 -26.30 7.79
C VAL A 311 -6.71 -26.00 7.05
N GLU A 312 -5.77 -25.31 7.70
CA GLU A 312 -4.53 -24.87 7.07
C GLU A 312 -3.38 -24.92 8.09
N THR A 313 -2.21 -25.41 7.67
CA THR A 313 -0.95 -25.15 8.38
C THR A 313 -0.04 -24.29 7.50
N ARG A 314 0.35 -23.13 8.02
CA ARG A 314 1.30 -22.21 7.38
C ARG A 314 2.68 -22.42 8.00
N VAL A 315 3.70 -22.56 7.15
CA VAL A 315 5.10 -22.68 7.53
C VAL A 315 5.88 -21.56 6.85
N LEU A 316 6.35 -20.59 7.62
CA LEU A 316 7.30 -19.59 7.15
C LEU A 316 8.72 -20.10 7.42
N LEU A 317 9.40 -20.54 6.36
CA LEU A 317 10.74 -21.12 6.42
C LEU A 317 11.78 -20.08 5.99
N ARG A 318 12.78 -19.84 6.83
CA ARG A 318 13.96 -19.08 6.44
C ARG A 318 14.92 -20.00 5.70
N GLN A 319 15.14 -19.82 4.42
CA GLN A 319 16.09 -20.61 3.64
C GLN A 319 16.91 -19.71 2.73
N GLN A 320 18.21 -20.00 2.61
CA GLN A 320 19.16 -19.14 1.90
C GLN A 320 19.11 -17.67 2.39
N ASN A 321 18.86 -17.47 3.69
CA ASN A 321 18.64 -16.18 4.37
C ASN A 321 17.35 -15.43 4.01
N GLU A 322 16.52 -15.97 3.13
CA GLU A 322 15.23 -15.41 2.72
C GLU A 322 14.06 -16.14 3.37
N TRP A 323 12.95 -15.44 3.60
CA TRP A 323 11.73 -16.04 4.15
C TRP A 323 10.81 -16.50 3.04
N GLN A 324 10.38 -17.76 3.11
CA GLN A 324 9.49 -18.40 2.14
C GLN A 324 8.29 -19.01 2.87
N GLY A 325 7.08 -18.64 2.43
CA GLY A 325 5.83 -19.07 3.06
C GLY A 325 5.21 -20.28 2.38
N TYR A 326 4.96 -21.36 3.13
CA TYR A 326 4.33 -22.58 2.66
C TYR A 326 2.96 -22.78 3.31
N SER A 327 1.96 -23.16 2.54
CA SER A 327 0.64 -23.52 3.06
C SER A 327 0.37 -24.98 2.79
N TYR A 328 -0.09 -25.70 3.80
CA TYR A 328 -0.56 -27.07 3.72
C TYR A 328 -2.06 -27.10 4.01
N ARG A 329 -2.83 -27.74 3.14
CA ARG A 329 -4.28 -27.89 3.26
C ARG A 329 -4.58 -29.21 3.96
N TRP A 330 -5.27 -29.15 5.09
CA TRP A 330 -5.66 -30.35 5.82
C TRP A 330 -6.68 -31.20 5.05
N ASN A 331 -6.49 -32.51 5.17
CA ASN A 331 -7.38 -33.52 4.62
C ASN A 331 -8.72 -33.49 5.39
N LYS A 332 -9.79 -34.03 4.78
CA LYS A 332 -11.12 -34.04 5.41
C LYS A 332 -11.17 -34.85 6.71
N ASP A 333 -10.36 -35.89 6.83
CA ASP A 333 -10.22 -36.72 8.03
C ASP A 333 -9.33 -36.09 9.11
N GLY A 334 -8.62 -35.00 8.79
CA GLY A 334 -7.74 -34.29 9.72
C GLY A 334 -6.48 -35.06 10.14
N GLY A 335 -6.12 -36.13 9.40
CA GLY A 335 -4.96 -36.97 9.69
C GLY A 335 -3.63 -36.40 9.19
N ASP A 336 -3.66 -35.67 8.06
CA ASP A 336 -2.49 -35.01 7.48
C ASP A 336 -2.92 -33.77 6.65
N ALA A 337 -1.96 -33.06 6.07
CA ALA A 337 -2.17 -31.93 5.20
C ALA A 337 -1.24 -31.96 3.98
N VAL A 338 -1.77 -31.59 2.82
CA VAL A 338 -1.05 -31.60 1.53
C VAL A 338 -0.58 -30.20 1.17
N LEU A 339 0.64 -30.10 0.65
CA LEU A 339 1.23 -28.85 0.17
C LEU A 339 0.35 -28.19 -0.91
N VAL A 340 0.04 -26.93 -0.70
CA VAL A 340 -0.68 -26.10 -1.66
C VAL A 340 0.28 -25.68 -2.79
N PRO A 341 -0.15 -25.71 -4.07
CA PRO A 341 0.65 -25.22 -5.20
C PRO A 341 1.21 -23.82 -5.00
N SER A 342 2.30 -23.49 -5.67
CA SER A 342 2.99 -22.20 -5.52
C SER A 342 2.10 -21.00 -5.86
N SER A 343 1.12 -21.17 -6.75
CA SER A 343 0.07 -20.21 -7.14
C SER A 343 -1.02 -19.99 -6.08
N GLY A 344 -0.98 -20.74 -4.98
CA GLY A 344 -2.06 -20.80 -4.00
C GLY A 344 -3.23 -21.66 -4.49
N ALA A 345 -4.28 -21.73 -3.68
CA ALA A 345 -5.51 -22.45 -4.01
C ALA A 345 -6.71 -21.84 -3.29
N ASP A 346 -7.90 -22.07 -3.83
CA ASP A 346 -9.16 -21.70 -3.21
C ASP A 346 -9.92 -22.98 -2.79
N ALA A 347 -10.67 -22.89 -1.70
CA ALA A 347 -11.56 -23.96 -1.26
C ALA A 347 -12.82 -23.39 -0.62
N GLU A 348 -13.96 -24.00 -0.93
CA GLU A 348 -15.17 -23.82 -0.14
C GLU A 348 -15.18 -24.85 0.99
N ILE A 349 -15.22 -24.36 2.23
CA ILE A 349 -15.25 -25.17 3.44
C ILE A 349 -16.56 -24.88 4.15
N GLU A 350 -17.31 -25.93 4.48
CA GLU A 350 -18.49 -25.82 5.33
C GLU A 350 -18.16 -26.44 6.68
N GLU A 351 -18.40 -25.68 7.75
CA GLU A 351 -18.19 -26.09 9.13
C GLU A 351 -19.28 -25.47 9.99
N SER A 352 -19.96 -26.27 10.82
CA SER A 352 -20.99 -25.76 11.76
C SER A 352 -22.14 -24.99 11.09
N GLY A 353 -22.47 -25.31 9.84
CA GLY A 353 -23.48 -24.59 9.04
C GLY A 353 -23.02 -23.24 8.48
N GLN A 354 -21.78 -22.83 8.77
CA GLN A 354 -21.14 -21.65 8.18
C GLN A 354 -20.31 -22.06 6.96
N LYS A 355 -20.41 -21.28 5.88
CA LYS A 355 -19.61 -21.47 4.66
C LYS A 355 -18.44 -20.50 4.65
N TYR A 356 -17.26 -21.00 4.34
CA TYR A 356 -16.01 -20.28 4.26
C TYR A 356 -15.45 -20.39 2.84
N SER A 357 -15.26 -19.25 2.19
CA SER A 357 -14.46 -19.16 0.97
C SER A 357 -13.00 -18.97 1.38
N TRP A 358 -12.28 -20.08 1.52
CA TRP A 358 -10.94 -20.13 2.09
C TRP A 358 -9.87 -19.98 1.00
N ARG A 359 -9.07 -18.91 1.09
CA ARG A 359 -7.90 -18.70 0.24
C ARG A 359 -6.65 -19.22 0.93
N PHE A 360 -6.03 -20.24 0.34
CA PHE A 360 -4.67 -20.61 0.68
C PHE A 360 -3.69 -19.69 -0.08
N PRO A 361 -2.86 -18.90 0.61
CA PRO A 361 -2.00 -17.92 -0.03
C PRO A 361 -0.97 -18.59 -0.95
N SER A 362 -0.74 -17.97 -2.10
CA SER A 362 0.42 -18.28 -2.96
C SER A 362 1.72 -17.88 -2.26
N ARG A 363 2.87 -18.40 -2.72
CA ARG A 363 4.20 -17.96 -2.22
C ARG A 363 4.36 -16.44 -2.31
N ALA A 364 3.88 -15.94 -3.42
CA ALA A 364 3.77 -14.55 -3.81
C ALA A 364 2.88 -13.74 -2.84
N GLN A 365 1.70 -14.25 -2.50
CA GLN A 365 0.79 -13.63 -1.51
C GLN A 365 1.37 -13.65 -0.10
N CYS A 366 2.12 -14.67 0.31
CA CYS A 366 2.83 -14.67 1.59
C CYS A 366 3.80 -13.48 1.67
N ALA A 367 4.56 -13.22 0.60
CA ALA A 367 5.49 -12.09 0.54
C ALA A 367 4.78 -10.72 0.60
N LEU A 368 3.46 -10.64 0.37
CA LEU A 368 2.72 -9.38 0.56
C LEU A 368 2.80 -8.88 1.99
N CYS A 369 2.59 -9.78 2.95
CA CYS A 369 2.63 -9.48 4.38
C CYS A 369 4.04 -9.67 4.96
N HIS A 370 4.74 -10.72 4.53
CA HIS A 370 6.10 -11.05 4.98
C HIS A 370 7.14 -10.31 4.12
N ASN A 371 7.15 -8.97 4.21
CA ASN A 371 8.01 -8.10 3.41
C ASN A 371 9.02 -7.32 4.27
N ARG A 372 9.95 -6.62 3.62
CA ARG A 372 10.99 -5.82 4.27
C ARG A 372 10.45 -4.73 5.20
N ALA A 373 9.38 -4.04 4.82
CA ALA A 373 8.80 -2.96 5.64
C ALA A 373 8.18 -3.50 6.94
N ALA A 374 7.57 -4.69 6.87
CA ALA A 374 7.07 -5.43 8.03
C ALA A 374 8.16 -6.25 8.76
N LEU A 375 9.42 -6.20 8.29
CA LEU A 375 10.56 -6.97 8.80
C LEU A 375 10.35 -8.49 8.75
N TYR A 376 9.56 -8.95 7.78
CA TYR A 376 9.27 -10.36 7.45
C TYR A 376 8.55 -11.18 8.51
N VAL A 377 8.90 -11.10 9.79
CA VAL A 377 8.29 -11.91 10.86
C VAL A 377 7.13 -11.15 11.48
N LEU A 378 5.95 -11.77 11.53
CA LEU A 378 4.73 -11.14 12.03
C LEU A 378 4.36 -11.67 13.42
N GLY A 379 4.05 -10.77 14.35
CA GLY A 379 3.49 -11.14 15.66
C GLY A 379 4.46 -11.77 16.67
N ILE A 380 5.76 -11.93 16.34
CA ILE A 380 6.78 -12.42 17.29
C ILE A 380 7.63 -11.25 17.79
N THR A 381 7.16 -10.61 18.86
CA THR A 381 7.83 -9.51 19.56
C THR A 381 7.76 -9.73 21.07
N GLY A 382 8.61 -9.02 21.84
CA GLY A 382 8.52 -9.05 23.30
C GLY A 382 7.14 -8.65 23.83
N LYS A 383 6.49 -7.65 23.23
CA LYS A 383 5.12 -7.23 23.62
C LYS A 383 4.05 -8.29 23.32
N GLN A 384 4.17 -9.01 22.21
CA GLN A 384 3.22 -10.08 21.87
C GLN A 384 3.41 -11.32 22.74
N LEU A 385 4.66 -11.62 23.13
CA LEU A 385 5.00 -12.82 23.87
C LEU A 385 5.14 -12.58 25.39
N ASN A 386 5.06 -11.35 25.89
CA ASN A 386 5.01 -11.12 27.33
C ASN A 386 3.67 -11.61 27.91
N ARG A 387 3.64 -12.87 28.34
CA ARG A 387 2.44 -13.58 28.79
C ARG A 387 2.82 -14.69 29.76
N LEU A 388 1.95 -14.94 30.75
CA LEU A 388 2.05 -16.08 31.65
C LEU A 388 1.41 -17.33 31.01
N HIS A 389 2.06 -18.46 31.21
CA HIS A 389 1.61 -19.78 30.82
C HIS A 389 1.63 -20.70 32.03
N GLU A 390 0.66 -21.61 32.08
CA GLU A 390 0.70 -22.70 33.04
C GLU A 390 1.64 -23.79 32.53
N LEU A 391 2.66 -24.11 33.32
CA LEU A 391 3.59 -25.19 33.06
C LEU A 391 3.71 -26.02 34.34
N GLU A 392 3.25 -27.28 34.29
CA GLU A 392 3.28 -28.21 35.44
C GLU A 392 2.59 -27.65 36.72
N GLY A 393 1.60 -26.78 36.55
CA GLY A 393 0.86 -26.14 37.64
C GLY A 393 1.42 -24.79 38.10
N ASP A 394 2.59 -24.38 37.61
CA ASP A 394 3.19 -23.07 37.88
C ASP A 394 2.88 -22.07 36.77
N GLN A 395 2.69 -20.80 37.13
CA GLN A 395 2.57 -19.70 36.16
C GLN A 395 3.97 -19.19 35.80
N VAL A 396 4.40 -19.47 34.58
CA VAL A 396 5.73 -19.09 34.05
C VAL A 396 5.56 -18.15 32.87
N ASN A 397 6.30 -17.05 32.85
CA ASN A 397 6.32 -16.17 31.69
C ASN A 397 7.08 -16.82 30.53
N GLN A 398 6.49 -16.89 29.33
CA GLN A 398 7.13 -17.59 28.20
C GLN A 398 8.46 -16.93 27.77
N LEU A 399 8.64 -15.61 27.93
CA LEU A 399 9.92 -14.97 27.63
C LEU A 399 11.02 -15.41 28.60
N ALA A 400 10.68 -15.55 29.89
CA ALA A 400 11.60 -16.05 30.90
C ALA A 400 11.94 -17.53 30.65
N LEU A 401 10.97 -18.34 30.22
CA LEU A 401 11.20 -19.73 29.83
C LEU A 401 12.15 -19.82 28.63
N LEU A 402 11.92 -19.04 27.57
CA LEU A 402 12.78 -18.98 26.38
C LEU A 402 14.21 -18.53 26.73
N GLN A 403 14.36 -17.53 27.60
CA GLN A 403 15.67 -17.11 28.11
C GLN A 403 16.37 -18.23 28.89
N ARG A 404 15.64 -18.95 29.76
CA ARG A 404 16.18 -20.03 30.60
C ARG A 404 16.68 -21.22 29.77
N ILE A 405 15.99 -21.57 28.69
CA ILE A 405 16.42 -22.65 27.79
C ILE A 405 17.50 -22.21 26.78
N GLY A 406 17.98 -20.96 26.88
CA GLY A 406 19.07 -20.45 26.05
C GLY A 406 18.67 -20.11 24.62
N PHE A 407 17.38 -19.83 24.37
CA PHE A 407 16.83 -19.58 23.03
C PHE A 407 17.39 -18.29 22.37
N PHE A 408 17.75 -17.29 23.18
CA PHE A 408 18.22 -15.99 22.69
C PHE A 408 19.74 -15.84 22.76
N SER A 409 20.31 -15.16 21.76
CA SER A 409 21.72 -14.77 21.74
C SER A 409 22.00 -13.53 22.60
N ASN A 410 20.97 -12.73 22.88
CA ASN A 410 21.02 -11.53 23.72
C ASN A 410 20.12 -11.71 24.94
N GLN A 411 20.36 -10.91 25.98
CA GLN A 411 19.58 -10.94 27.21
C GLN A 411 18.20 -10.29 27.00
N VAL A 412 17.15 -11.00 27.43
CA VAL A 412 15.82 -10.41 27.64
C VAL A 412 15.91 -9.40 28.80
N PRO A 413 15.40 -8.16 28.65
CA PRO A 413 15.43 -7.16 29.71
C PRO A 413 14.78 -7.66 31.01
N GLU A 414 15.33 -7.27 32.16
CA GLU A 414 14.77 -7.61 33.47
C GLU A 414 13.35 -7.05 33.64
N THR A 415 13.15 -5.80 33.24
CA THR A 415 11.82 -5.18 33.14
C THR A 415 11.24 -5.46 31.76
N LEU A 416 10.26 -6.36 31.71
CA LEU A 416 9.57 -6.71 30.46
C LEU A 416 8.71 -5.55 29.94
N PRO A 417 8.55 -5.43 28.62
CA PRO A 417 7.68 -4.41 28.05
C PRO A 417 6.21 -4.71 28.36
N GLU A 418 5.39 -3.66 28.55
CA GLU A 418 3.93 -3.83 28.68
C GLU A 418 3.38 -4.68 27.53
N PRO A 419 2.62 -5.75 27.84
CA PRO A 419 2.07 -6.65 26.82
C PRO A 419 1.09 -5.91 25.91
N LEU A 420 0.88 -6.45 24.71
CA LEU A 420 -0.28 -6.01 23.92
C LEU A 420 -1.56 -6.42 24.63
N ALA A 421 -2.56 -5.56 24.51
CA ALA A 421 -3.89 -5.86 24.98
C ALA A 421 -4.55 -6.93 24.10
N ASN A 422 -5.28 -7.87 24.69
CA ASN A 422 -6.10 -8.80 23.92
C ASN A 422 -7.36 -8.08 23.43
N PRO A 423 -7.57 -7.91 22.11
CA PRO A 423 -8.75 -7.20 21.60
C PRO A 423 -10.09 -7.81 22.03
N ARG A 424 -10.12 -9.09 22.40
CA ARG A 424 -11.31 -9.82 22.83
C ARG A 424 -11.58 -9.76 24.33
N GLU A 425 -10.60 -9.35 25.14
CA GLU A 425 -10.76 -9.32 26.60
C GLU A 425 -11.46 -8.03 27.03
N VAL A 426 -12.74 -8.12 27.39
CA VAL A 426 -13.57 -6.94 27.70
C VAL A 426 -13.09 -6.21 28.96
N ALA A 427 -12.41 -6.90 29.88
CA ALA A 427 -11.84 -6.30 31.07
C ALA A 427 -10.68 -5.33 30.77
N GLU A 428 -10.05 -5.45 29.60
CA GLU A 428 -8.94 -4.57 29.22
C GLU A 428 -9.42 -3.22 28.67
N PRO A 429 -8.63 -2.13 28.83
CA PRO A 429 -9.02 -0.80 28.37
C PRO A 429 -9.32 -0.75 26.86
N LEU A 430 -10.46 -0.15 26.49
CA LEU A 430 -10.94 -0.06 25.11
C LEU A 430 -9.90 0.51 24.13
N GLU A 431 -9.22 1.60 24.51
CA GLU A 431 -8.14 2.22 23.72
C GLU A 431 -7.01 1.22 23.43
N ALA A 432 -6.60 0.44 24.43
CA ALA A 432 -5.51 -0.52 24.31
C ALA A 432 -5.90 -1.69 23.40
N ARG A 433 -7.14 -2.18 23.54
CA ARG A 433 -7.72 -3.24 22.69
C ARG A 433 -7.80 -2.80 21.22
N ALA A 434 -8.33 -1.60 20.96
CA ALA A 434 -8.41 -1.03 19.62
C ALA A 434 -7.02 -0.86 18.99
N HIS A 435 -6.05 -0.32 19.73
CA HIS A 435 -4.67 -0.20 19.24
C HIS A 435 -3.99 -1.53 18.98
N SER A 436 -4.19 -2.54 19.83
CA SER A 436 -3.60 -3.86 19.63
C SER A 436 -4.18 -4.56 18.41
N TYR A 437 -5.49 -4.40 18.17
CA TYR A 437 -6.14 -4.88 16.94
C TYR A 437 -5.57 -4.21 15.69
N LEU A 438 -5.47 -2.88 15.67
CA LEU A 438 -4.91 -2.14 14.54
C LEU A 438 -3.44 -2.47 14.30
N HIS A 439 -2.64 -2.63 15.36
CA HIS A 439 -1.26 -3.08 15.20
C HIS A 439 -1.19 -4.47 14.59
N THR A 440 -1.92 -5.44 15.14
CA THR A 440 -1.86 -6.85 14.72
C THR A 440 -2.38 -7.05 13.30
N ASN A 441 -3.46 -6.36 12.92
CA ASN A 441 -4.17 -6.63 11.66
C ASN A 441 -3.87 -5.61 10.55
N CYS A 442 -3.39 -4.41 10.89
CA CYS A 442 -3.23 -3.32 9.92
C CYS A 442 -1.78 -2.84 9.77
N SER A 443 -0.94 -2.93 10.81
CA SER A 443 0.43 -2.38 10.74
C SER A 443 1.39 -3.13 9.82
N ILE A 444 0.99 -4.29 9.29
CA ILE A 444 1.76 -5.00 8.25
C ILE A 444 1.85 -4.18 6.96
N CYS A 445 0.77 -3.50 6.57
CA CYS A 445 0.71 -2.68 5.36
C CYS A 445 0.69 -1.17 5.66
N HIS A 446 0.15 -0.78 6.82
CA HIS A 446 0.04 0.61 7.27
C HIS A 446 1.21 0.98 8.20
N VAL A 447 2.42 0.89 7.63
CA VAL A 447 3.69 1.40 8.14
C VAL A 447 4.38 2.18 7.03
N ALA A 448 5.37 3.00 7.37
CA ALA A 448 6.20 3.68 6.38
C ALA A 448 6.77 2.67 5.35
N SER A 449 6.48 2.89 4.06
CA SER A 449 6.86 1.99 2.95
C SER A 449 6.25 0.57 3.00
N GLY A 450 5.14 0.36 3.72
CA GLY A 450 4.44 -0.93 3.86
C GLY A 450 3.60 -1.37 2.66
N GLY A 451 3.52 -0.56 1.60
CA GLY A 451 2.72 -0.85 0.40
C GLY A 451 1.21 -0.57 0.53
N GLY A 452 0.74 -0.07 1.66
CA GLY A 452 -0.68 0.27 1.87
C GLY A 452 -1.10 1.68 1.40
N ASN A 453 -0.18 2.46 0.80
CA ASN A 453 -0.36 3.84 0.32
C ASN A 453 -1.12 4.77 1.28
N ALA A 454 -1.06 4.49 2.58
CA ALA A 454 -1.74 5.29 3.58
C ALA A 454 -0.69 6.15 4.29
N GLN A 455 -0.91 7.46 4.33
CA GLN A 455 -0.04 8.41 5.05
C GLN A 455 -0.19 8.33 6.59
N PHE A 456 -0.56 7.15 7.10
CA PHE A 456 -0.74 6.89 8.52
C PHE A 456 -0.01 5.60 8.92
N ASP A 457 0.43 5.56 10.18
CA ASP A 457 1.19 4.44 10.74
C ASP A 457 0.52 3.97 12.04
N VAL A 458 0.04 2.73 12.04
CA VAL A 458 -0.65 2.10 13.18
C VAL A 458 0.23 1.14 13.96
N HIS A 459 1.54 1.15 13.72
CA HIS A 459 2.47 0.35 14.49
C HIS A 459 2.49 0.80 15.95
N ILE A 460 2.52 -0.17 16.88
CA ILE A 460 2.34 0.09 18.31
C ILE A 460 3.33 1.09 18.90
N LYS A 461 4.55 1.13 18.35
CA LYS A 461 5.63 2.05 18.77
C LYS A 461 5.42 3.51 18.37
N ILE A 462 4.54 3.79 17.41
CA ILE A 462 4.34 5.15 16.92
C ILE A 462 3.47 5.89 17.94
N PRO A 463 3.92 7.05 18.46
CA PRO A 463 3.12 7.89 19.35
C PRO A 463 1.79 8.29 18.67
N ARG A 464 0.71 8.36 19.44
CA ARG A 464 -0.66 8.59 18.94
C ARG A 464 -0.76 9.82 18.02
N ASP A 465 -0.13 10.92 18.40
CA ASP A 465 -0.06 12.19 17.65
C ASP A 465 0.66 12.06 16.31
N LYS A 466 1.57 11.08 16.18
CA LYS A 466 2.35 10.84 14.95
C LYS A 466 1.74 9.80 14.02
N ARG A 467 0.69 9.08 14.46
CA ARG A 467 0.06 8.03 13.66
C ARG A 467 -0.70 8.57 12.45
N LYS A 468 -1.18 9.81 12.49
CA LYS A 468 -2.00 10.43 11.43
C LYS A 468 -3.22 9.59 11.02
N VAL A 469 -3.86 8.92 11.98
CA VAL A 469 -5.10 8.13 11.78
C VAL A 469 -6.35 8.93 12.12
N ILE A 470 -6.30 9.61 13.26
CA ILE A 470 -7.43 10.38 13.80
C ILE A 470 -7.46 11.74 13.10
N GLU A 471 -8.64 12.16 12.63
CA GLU A 471 -8.87 13.41 11.90
C GLU A 471 -8.03 13.56 10.61
N ALA A 472 -7.53 12.44 10.09
CA ALA A 472 -6.82 12.39 8.83
C ALA A 472 -7.78 12.08 7.68
N ARG A 473 -7.56 12.68 6.50
CA ARG A 473 -8.39 12.45 5.32
C ARG A 473 -8.00 11.16 4.60
N PRO A 474 -8.98 10.40 4.08
CA PRO A 474 -8.72 9.25 3.21
C PRO A 474 -8.12 9.72 1.88
N GLN A 475 -7.13 9.00 1.35
CA GLN A 475 -6.51 9.30 0.05
C GLN A 475 -7.18 8.59 -1.13
N HIS A 476 -7.81 7.45 -0.86
CA HIS A 476 -8.48 6.63 -1.87
C HIS A 476 -10.00 6.89 -1.83
N ALA A 477 -10.81 5.84 -1.71
CA ALA A 477 -12.26 5.97 -1.61
C ALA A 477 -12.72 6.61 -0.28
N THR A 478 -13.63 7.57 -0.39
CA THR A 478 -14.45 8.12 0.70
C THR A 478 -15.73 7.31 0.92
N PHE A 479 -16.05 6.37 0.02
CA PHE A 479 -17.30 5.59 0.01
C PHE A 479 -18.58 6.45 -0.04
N GLY A 480 -18.47 7.67 -0.57
CA GLY A 480 -19.58 8.63 -0.60
C GLY A 480 -19.95 9.19 0.78
N LEU A 481 -19.08 9.01 1.79
CA LEU A 481 -19.33 9.52 3.13
C LEU A 481 -19.08 11.03 3.18
N PRO A 482 -20.06 11.84 3.65
CA PRO A 482 -19.82 13.23 3.95
C PRO A 482 -18.78 13.36 5.07
N ASP A 483 -17.85 14.30 4.93
CA ASP A 483 -16.78 14.52 5.91
C ASP A 483 -15.91 13.28 6.22
N ALA A 484 -15.72 12.39 5.24
CA ALA A 484 -14.95 11.16 5.43
C ALA A 484 -13.58 11.44 6.06
N MET A 485 -13.29 10.83 7.21
CA MET A 485 -11.97 10.77 7.82
C MET A 485 -11.56 9.31 7.93
N ILE A 486 -10.26 9.02 8.04
CA ILE A 486 -9.79 7.67 8.35
C ILE A 486 -10.43 7.22 9.66
N VAL A 487 -10.29 8.02 10.72
CA VAL A 487 -11.07 7.95 11.95
C VAL A 487 -11.62 9.34 12.28
N ALA A 488 -12.94 9.49 12.32
CA ALA A 488 -13.64 10.70 12.72
C ALA A 488 -14.04 10.60 14.21
N PRO A 489 -13.44 11.38 15.12
CA PRO A 489 -13.77 11.33 16.54
C PRO A 489 -15.25 11.54 16.82
N GLY A 490 -15.83 10.67 17.66
CA GLY A 490 -17.24 10.70 18.05
C GLY A 490 -18.22 10.35 16.93
N ARG A 491 -17.74 10.08 15.71
CA ARG A 491 -18.58 9.86 14.52
C ARG A 491 -18.17 8.58 13.77
N PRO A 492 -18.55 7.40 14.27
CA PRO A 492 -18.23 6.13 13.62
C PRO A 492 -18.69 6.06 12.16
N ASP A 493 -19.85 6.63 11.83
CA ASP A 493 -20.41 6.54 10.48
C ASP A 493 -19.67 7.40 9.44
N ALA A 494 -18.90 8.40 9.89
CA ALA A 494 -18.00 9.20 9.05
C ALA A 494 -16.56 8.64 8.98
N SER A 495 -16.30 7.48 9.60
CA SER A 495 -14.97 6.86 9.69
C SER A 495 -14.76 5.80 8.62
N VAL A 496 -13.89 6.10 7.65
CA VAL A 496 -13.52 5.22 6.54
C VAL A 496 -12.92 3.90 7.04
N LEU A 497 -12.14 3.94 8.12
CA LEU A 497 -11.58 2.72 8.72
C LEU A 497 -12.68 1.71 9.05
N LEU A 498 -13.75 2.16 9.70
CA LEU A 498 -14.88 1.31 10.10
C LEU A 498 -15.62 0.74 8.89
N HIS A 499 -15.85 1.55 7.84
CA HIS A 499 -16.45 1.09 6.59
C HIS A 499 -15.61 0.03 5.87
N ARG A 500 -14.27 0.14 5.92
CA ARG A 500 -13.39 -0.84 5.27
C ARG A 500 -13.35 -2.17 6.01
N VAL A 501 -13.29 -2.15 7.35
CA VAL A 501 -13.24 -3.39 8.14
C VAL A 501 -14.59 -4.12 8.23
N SER A 502 -15.70 -3.41 8.00
CA SER A 502 -17.07 -3.95 8.06
C SER A 502 -17.59 -4.54 6.75
N ARG A 503 -16.79 -4.55 5.67
CA ARG A 503 -17.20 -5.01 4.34
C ARG A 503 -16.28 -6.10 3.81
N ARG A 504 -16.84 -6.98 2.98
CA ARG A 504 -16.09 -8.01 2.26
C ARG A 504 -16.54 -8.06 0.80
N GLY A 505 -15.65 -8.47 -0.10
CA GLY A 505 -15.90 -8.66 -1.52
C GLY A 505 -14.94 -7.88 -2.43
N LYS A 506 -14.71 -8.40 -3.63
CA LYS A 506 -13.85 -7.77 -4.65
C LYS A 506 -14.39 -6.40 -5.04
N GLY A 507 -13.53 -5.40 -5.13
CA GLY A 507 -13.90 -4.02 -5.50
C GLY A 507 -14.66 -3.23 -4.42
N SER A 508 -14.96 -3.85 -3.26
CA SER A 508 -15.67 -3.18 -2.16
C SER A 508 -14.81 -2.19 -1.35
N GLY A 509 -13.49 -2.18 -1.59
CA GLY A 509 -12.52 -1.47 -0.76
C GLY A 509 -12.27 -2.10 0.62
N GLN A 510 -12.60 -3.40 0.79
CA GLN A 510 -12.41 -4.15 2.04
C GLN A 510 -10.99 -4.02 2.62
N MET A 511 -10.90 -4.07 3.95
CA MET A 511 -9.64 -4.28 4.67
C MET A 511 -9.80 -5.41 5.70
N PRO A 512 -8.83 -6.36 5.77
CA PRO A 512 -7.66 -6.48 4.90
C PRO A 512 -8.04 -6.82 3.44
N PRO A 513 -7.19 -6.46 2.44
CA PRO A 513 -7.52 -6.66 1.04
C PRO A 513 -7.48 -8.15 0.63
N LEU A 514 -6.77 -8.98 1.40
CA LEU A 514 -6.57 -10.41 1.20
C LEU A 514 -6.59 -11.17 2.54
N GLY A 515 -6.75 -12.49 2.47
CA GLY A 515 -6.68 -13.37 3.65
C GLY A 515 -7.91 -13.36 4.55
N SER A 516 -8.97 -12.62 4.19
CA SER A 516 -10.24 -12.62 4.90
C SER A 516 -11.42 -12.51 3.93
N SER A 517 -12.41 -13.36 4.16
CA SER A 517 -13.71 -13.43 3.48
C SER A 517 -14.87 -13.07 4.42
N HIS A 518 -14.62 -13.02 5.74
CA HIS A 518 -15.62 -12.76 6.76
C HIS A 518 -15.33 -11.49 7.56
N VAL A 519 -16.39 -10.75 7.87
CA VAL A 519 -16.31 -9.57 8.76
C VAL A 519 -16.08 -10.03 10.19
N ASP A 520 -15.08 -9.44 10.82
CA ASP A 520 -14.84 -9.55 12.25
C ASP A 520 -15.82 -8.67 13.03
N LYS A 521 -17.01 -9.21 13.35
CA LYS A 521 -18.12 -8.42 13.90
C LYS A 521 -17.77 -7.78 15.24
N GLU A 522 -17.16 -8.52 16.16
CA GLU A 522 -16.84 -7.98 17.48
C GLU A 522 -15.73 -6.94 17.40
N ALA A 523 -14.76 -7.08 16.48
CA ALA A 523 -13.76 -6.02 16.26
C ALA A 523 -14.38 -4.77 15.63
N VAL A 524 -15.35 -4.92 14.72
CA VAL A 524 -16.12 -3.80 14.18
C VAL A 524 -16.88 -3.06 15.29
N GLU A 525 -17.53 -3.79 16.19
CA GLU A 525 -18.23 -3.21 17.34
C GLU A 525 -17.26 -2.51 18.29
N MET A 526 -16.15 -3.16 18.66
CA MET A 526 -15.11 -2.56 19.49
C MET A 526 -14.53 -1.28 18.87
N LEU A 527 -14.24 -1.28 17.56
CA LEU A 527 -13.73 -0.10 16.87
C LEU A 527 -14.81 0.99 16.77
N ARG A 528 -16.08 0.64 16.60
CA ARG A 528 -17.20 1.60 16.64
C ARG A 528 -17.28 2.28 18.01
N ASP A 529 -17.24 1.51 19.09
CA ASP A 529 -17.28 2.04 20.45
C ASP A 529 -16.06 2.91 20.76
N TRP A 530 -14.87 2.45 20.32
CA TRP A 530 -13.64 3.23 20.45
C TRP A 530 -13.78 4.59 19.76
N ILE A 531 -14.22 4.60 18.50
CA ILE A 531 -14.41 5.84 17.72
C ILE A 531 -15.47 6.74 18.37
N ALA A 532 -16.59 6.18 18.83
CA ALA A 532 -17.65 6.93 19.49
C ALA A 532 -17.18 7.60 20.78
N GLY A 533 -16.23 6.98 21.50
CA GLY A 533 -15.62 7.54 22.71
C GLY A 533 -14.51 8.57 22.48
N LEU A 534 -14.09 8.81 21.23
CA LEU A 534 -13.06 9.80 20.92
C LEU A 534 -13.63 11.22 20.93
N ASN A 535 -12.89 12.16 21.51
CA ASN A 535 -13.18 13.58 21.40
C ASN A 535 -12.45 14.21 20.19
N PRO A 536 -13.10 15.12 19.45
CA PRO A 536 -12.42 15.89 18.42
C PRO A 536 -11.31 16.75 19.05
N SER A 537 -10.24 16.99 18.29
CA SER A 537 -9.10 17.78 18.77
C SER A 537 -9.47 19.23 19.05
N ARG A 538 -10.54 19.73 18.40
CA ARG A 538 -11.11 21.06 18.60
C ARG A 538 -12.60 20.99 18.86
N PRO A 539 -13.09 21.63 19.95
CA PRO A 539 -14.52 21.71 20.19
C PRO A 539 -15.19 22.62 19.17
N ILE A 540 -16.48 22.37 18.93
CA ILE A 540 -17.34 23.32 18.22
C ILE A 540 -17.47 24.58 19.08
N VAL A 541 -17.10 25.72 18.51
CA VAL A 541 -17.28 27.06 19.10
C VAL A 541 -18.72 27.52 18.88
N LYS A 542 -19.23 27.45 17.63
CA LYS A 542 -20.61 27.82 17.28
C LYS A 542 -21.00 27.21 15.93
N GLU A 543 -22.26 26.83 15.78
CA GLU A 543 -22.86 26.54 14.47
C GLU A 543 -23.17 27.85 13.75
N TRP A 544 -22.27 28.24 12.84
CA TRP A 544 -22.34 29.51 12.14
C TRP A 544 -23.40 29.51 11.03
N THR A 545 -24.10 30.64 10.87
CA THR A 545 -25.08 30.85 9.80
C THR A 545 -24.77 32.13 9.02
N MET A 546 -25.30 32.28 7.80
CA MET A 546 -25.14 33.52 7.03
C MET A 546 -25.63 34.77 7.78
N ALA A 547 -26.65 34.62 8.64
CA ALA A 547 -27.20 35.72 9.44
C ALA A 547 -26.19 36.27 10.45
N ASP A 548 -25.32 35.41 10.99
CA ASP A 548 -24.31 35.77 11.99
C ASP A 548 -23.24 36.74 11.46
N PHE A 549 -23.10 36.85 10.14
CA PHE A 549 -22.10 37.70 9.46
C PHE A 549 -22.73 38.86 8.68
N SER A 550 -24.04 39.08 8.83
CA SER A 550 -24.78 40.08 8.04
C SER A 550 -24.22 41.50 8.15
N ALA A 551 -23.79 41.91 9.35
CA ALA A 551 -23.17 43.21 9.59
C ALA A 551 -21.79 43.33 8.91
N GLU A 552 -20.97 42.29 8.99
CA GLU A 552 -19.62 42.26 8.44
C GLU A 552 -19.61 42.15 6.91
N LEU A 553 -20.59 41.46 6.34
CA LEU A 553 -20.79 41.41 4.88
C LEU A 553 -21.28 42.75 4.31
N ALA A 554 -21.94 43.58 5.12
CA ALA A 554 -22.39 44.91 4.73
C ALA A 554 -21.33 46.01 4.91
N ALA A 555 -20.34 45.78 5.78
CA ALA A 555 -19.25 46.72 6.01
C ALA A 555 -18.23 46.71 4.85
N SER A 556 -17.93 47.89 4.30
CA SER A 556 -16.88 48.07 3.29
C SER A 556 -15.46 48.12 3.88
N ASP A 557 -15.34 48.09 5.22
CA ASP A 557 -14.09 48.35 5.91
C ASP A 557 -13.43 47.05 6.43
N GLN A 558 -12.27 46.71 5.89
CA GLN A 558 -11.46 45.53 6.28
C GLN A 558 -10.34 45.88 7.26
N ARG A 559 -10.47 46.98 8.01
CA ARG A 559 -9.35 47.64 8.71
C ARG A 559 -8.71 46.88 9.88
N GLN A 560 -9.13 45.67 10.23
CA GLN A 560 -8.49 44.81 11.23
C GLN A 560 -8.61 43.30 10.90
N ARG A 561 -8.15 42.87 9.71
CA ARG A 561 -8.09 41.44 9.34
C ARG A 561 -6.65 40.95 9.25
N HIS A 562 -6.39 39.80 9.86
CA HIS A 562 -5.06 39.22 10.01
C HIS A 562 -4.79 38.15 8.95
N TYR A 563 -3.74 38.36 8.16
CA TYR A 563 -3.38 37.42 7.10
C TYR A 563 -2.87 36.08 7.68
N LEU A 564 -1.99 36.14 8.68
CA LEU A 564 -1.46 34.94 9.33
C LEU A 564 -2.55 34.17 10.08
N GLY A 565 -3.46 34.88 10.76
CA GLY A 565 -4.64 34.27 11.40
C GLY A 565 -5.54 33.55 10.40
N GLY A 566 -5.73 34.13 9.20
CA GLY A 566 -6.49 33.50 8.13
C GLY A 566 -5.81 32.28 7.51
N ARG A 567 -4.48 32.31 7.35
CA ARG A 567 -3.69 31.14 6.91
C ARG A 567 -3.74 30.02 7.94
N GLU A 568 -3.61 30.36 9.23
CA GLU A 568 -3.75 29.40 10.32
C GLU A 568 -5.15 28.80 10.34
N ALA A 569 -6.21 29.63 10.23
CA ALA A 569 -7.59 29.19 10.11
C ALA A 569 -7.80 28.24 8.93
N PHE A 570 -7.19 28.51 7.77
CA PHE A 570 -7.27 27.66 6.57
C PHE A 570 -6.62 26.28 6.77
N GLY A 571 -5.50 26.22 7.47
CA GLY A 571 -4.90 24.94 7.87
C GLY A 571 -5.71 24.25 8.97
N ALA A 572 -6.20 25.03 9.92
CA ALA A 572 -6.91 24.58 11.11
C ALA A 572 -8.25 23.91 10.80
N THR A 573 -8.99 24.42 9.82
CA THR A 573 -10.25 23.81 9.37
C THR A 573 -9.99 22.65 8.41
N GLY A 574 -8.74 22.37 8.04
CA GLY A 574 -8.40 21.29 7.10
C GLY A 574 -8.66 21.65 5.63
N CYS A 575 -8.96 22.92 5.29
CA CYS A 575 -9.18 23.32 3.91
C CYS A 575 -7.96 23.02 3.01
N ILE A 576 -6.75 23.18 3.54
CA ILE A 576 -5.49 22.85 2.84
C ILE A 576 -5.38 21.36 2.45
N GLN A 577 -6.07 20.46 3.17
CA GLN A 577 -6.02 19.02 2.86
C GLN A 577 -6.80 18.69 1.58
N CYS A 578 -7.81 19.49 1.22
CA CYS A 578 -8.65 19.25 0.05
C CYS A 578 -8.31 20.17 -1.12
N HIS A 579 -7.99 21.43 -0.83
CA HIS A 579 -7.85 22.48 -1.84
C HIS A 579 -6.39 22.84 -2.07
N LYS A 580 -6.02 22.94 -3.35
CA LYS A 580 -4.81 23.61 -3.77
C LYS A 580 -4.97 25.11 -3.58
N PHE A 581 -4.01 25.75 -2.93
CA PHE A 581 -3.97 27.20 -2.72
C PHE A 581 -2.53 27.68 -2.58
N GLY A 582 -2.07 28.46 -3.57
CA GLY A 582 -0.65 28.71 -3.79
C GLY A 582 0.04 27.46 -4.37
N GLU A 583 1.22 27.15 -3.84
CA GLU A 583 1.99 25.94 -4.18
C GLU A 583 1.65 24.74 -3.28
N ASP A 584 0.88 24.96 -2.21
CA ASP A 584 0.52 23.96 -1.22
C ASP A 584 -0.92 23.44 -1.43
N GLY A 585 -1.20 22.24 -0.91
CA GLY A 585 -2.56 21.71 -0.73
C GLY A 585 -2.88 20.39 -1.44
N GLY A 586 -4.15 19.99 -1.40
CA GLY A 586 -4.66 18.76 -2.01
C GLY A 586 -5.39 18.96 -3.35
N SER A 587 -5.81 17.85 -3.98
CA SER A 587 -6.54 17.84 -5.25
C SER A 587 -7.95 17.22 -5.16
N VAL A 588 -8.49 17.10 -3.95
CA VAL A 588 -9.81 16.49 -3.71
C VAL A 588 -10.93 17.49 -3.96
N GLY A 589 -10.72 18.75 -3.58
CA GLY A 589 -11.60 19.87 -3.86
C GLY A 589 -11.10 20.72 -5.02
N PRO A 590 -11.92 21.68 -5.51
CA PRO A 590 -11.52 22.58 -6.59
C PRO A 590 -10.30 23.42 -6.22
N ASP A 591 -9.47 23.74 -7.21
CA ASP A 591 -8.33 24.66 -7.03
C ASP A 591 -8.83 26.06 -6.66
N LEU A 592 -8.39 26.55 -5.49
CA LEU A 592 -8.76 27.84 -4.95
C LEU A 592 -7.82 28.97 -5.42
N ASN A 593 -6.81 28.67 -6.22
CA ASN A 593 -5.97 29.69 -6.82
C ASN A 593 -6.82 30.71 -7.60
N GLY A 594 -6.58 32.00 -7.33
CA GLY A 594 -7.34 33.10 -7.94
C GLY A 594 -8.79 33.24 -7.46
N ILE A 595 -9.26 32.47 -6.47
CA ILE A 595 -10.66 32.50 -6.00
C ILE A 595 -11.12 33.89 -5.56
N GLY A 596 -10.24 34.70 -4.97
CA GLY A 596 -10.56 36.05 -4.53
C GLY A 596 -10.98 37.02 -5.64
N LYS A 597 -10.60 36.71 -6.89
CA LYS A 597 -11.04 37.43 -8.11
C LYS A 597 -12.35 36.88 -8.68
N ARG A 598 -12.68 35.61 -8.40
CA ARG A 598 -13.81 34.88 -8.99
C ARG A 598 -15.07 34.87 -8.12
N ALA A 599 -14.93 34.99 -6.80
CA ALA A 599 -16.03 34.95 -5.86
C ALA A 599 -15.98 36.13 -4.89
N THR A 600 -17.12 36.72 -4.56
CA THR A 600 -17.33 37.73 -3.51
C THR A 600 -17.16 37.14 -2.11
N THR A 601 -17.02 37.99 -1.09
CA THR A 601 -16.87 37.51 0.30
C THR A 601 -18.11 36.77 0.76
N ARG A 602 -19.29 37.22 0.29
CA ARG A 602 -20.57 36.58 0.56
C ARG A 602 -20.66 35.19 -0.08
N GLU A 603 -20.31 35.06 -1.37
CA GLU A 603 -20.31 33.78 -2.08
C GLU A 603 -19.30 32.80 -1.48
N LEU A 604 -18.12 33.28 -1.05
CA LEU A 604 -17.15 32.45 -0.33
C LEU A 604 -17.71 31.92 0.98
N LEU A 605 -18.30 32.78 1.81
CA LEU A 605 -18.89 32.37 3.08
C LEU A 605 -20.07 31.41 2.88
N GLU A 606 -20.94 31.69 1.91
CA GLU A 606 -22.07 30.81 1.56
C GLU A 606 -21.57 29.45 1.08
N SER A 607 -20.52 29.41 0.24
CA SER A 607 -19.91 28.14 -0.20
C SER A 607 -19.28 27.34 0.95
N ILE A 608 -18.83 28.02 2.01
CA ILE A 608 -18.24 27.37 3.20
C ILE A 608 -19.32 26.87 4.16
N LEU A 609 -20.37 27.66 4.38
CA LEU A 609 -21.46 27.33 5.31
C LEU A 609 -22.48 26.35 4.70
N GLU A 610 -22.76 26.50 3.41
CA GLU A 610 -23.75 25.75 2.64
C GLU A 610 -23.12 25.09 1.39
N PRO A 611 -22.11 24.22 1.54
CA PRO A 611 -21.31 23.71 0.41
C PRO A 611 -22.11 22.92 -0.63
N SER A 612 -23.25 22.33 -0.26
CA SER A 612 -24.13 21.61 -1.20
C SER A 612 -25.12 22.51 -1.94
N ARG A 613 -25.21 23.80 -1.61
CA ARG A 613 -26.12 24.74 -2.27
C ARG A 613 -25.70 25.00 -3.72
N HIS A 614 -24.40 25.16 -3.94
CA HIS A 614 -23.78 25.35 -5.25
C HIS A 614 -22.49 24.55 -5.33
N ILE A 615 -22.52 23.44 -6.06
CA ILE A 615 -21.38 22.52 -6.18
C ILE A 615 -20.71 22.76 -7.53
N VAL A 616 -19.38 22.92 -7.52
CA VAL A 616 -18.58 23.00 -8.75
C VAL A 616 -18.68 21.67 -9.50
N GLU A 617 -18.85 21.73 -10.83
CA GLU A 617 -18.92 20.54 -11.68
C GLU A 617 -17.73 19.59 -11.41
N GLY A 618 -18.02 18.29 -11.27
CA GLY A 618 -17.03 17.26 -10.93
C GLY A 618 -16.76 17.05 -9.44
N PHE A 619 -17.32 17.88 -8.54
CA PHE A 619 -17.09 17.78 -7.08
C PHE A 619 -18.32 17.38 -6.27
N ALA A 620 -19.37 16.87 -6.92
CA ALA A 620 -20.51 16.26 -6.25
C ALA A 620 -20.22 14.79 -5.90
N ILE A 621 -20.75 14.31 -4.78
CA ILE A 621 -20.69 12.90 -4.42
C ILE A 621 -21.56 12.11 -5.42
N PRO A 622 -20.98 11.14 -6.17
CA PRO A 622 -21.73 10.37 -7.15
C PRO A 622 -22.91 9.61 -6.52
N GLY A 623 -24.06 9.61 -7.19
CA GLY A 623 -25.24 8.84 -6.75
C GLY A 623 -26.09 9.49 -5.65
N THR A 624 -25.90 10.78 -5.37
CA THR A 624 -26.73 11.55 -4.43
C THR A 624 -27.77 12.41 -5.15
N ASP A 625 -29.02 12.42 -4.66
CA ASP A 625 -30.10 13.30 -5.13
C ASP A 625 -30.91 13.83 -3.93
N PRO A 626 -30.91 15.15 -3.65
CA PRO A 626 -30.16 16.19 -4.35
C PRO A 626 -28.64 16.00 -4.23
N ALA A 627 -27.88 16.60 -5.14
CA ALA A 627 -26.43 16.50 -5.16
C ALA A 627 -25.81 17.00 -3.85
N VAL A 628 -24.88 16.22 -3.28
CA VAL A 628 -24.18 16.54 -2.03
C VAL A 628 -22.72 16.87 -2.32
N SER A 629 -22.20 17.94 -1.73
CA SER A 629 -20.79 18.31 -1.84
C SER A 629 -19.89 17.35 -1.07
N THR A 630 -18.68 17.10 -1.58
CA THR A 630 -17.63 16.42 -0.82
C THR A 630 -17.13 17.25 0.37
N MET A 631 -17.31 18.57 0.33
CA MET A 631 -17.06 19.45 1.47
C MET A 631 -18.27 19.42 2.43
N PRO A 632 -18.08 19.05 3.70
CA PRO A 632 -19.17 19.04 4.68
C PRO A 632 -19.50 20.44 5.22
N PRO A 633 -20.77 20.69 5.59
CA PRO A 633 -21.13 21.91 6.31
C PRO A 633 -20.47 21.95 7.70
N GLY A 634 -20.31 23.16 8.24
CA GLY A 634 -19.87 23.34 9.62
C GLY A 634 -18.37 23.15 9.87
N MET A 635 -17.53 23.02 8.84
CA MET A 635 -16.06 22.93 9.00
C MET A 635 -15.46 24.12 9.77
N ILE A 636 -16.06 25.30 9.66
CA ILE A 636 -15.62 26.50 10.36
C ILE A 636 -16.21 26.64 11.77
N ASN A 637 -17.05 25.70 12.22
CA ASN A 637 -17.70 25.78 13.53
C ASN A 637 -16.70 25.68 14.69
N VAL A 638 -15.48 25.21 14.43
CA VAL A 638 -14.36 25.19 15.38
C VAL A 638 -13.62 26.53 15.49
N LEU A 639 -13.98 27.51 14.65
CA LEU A 639 -13.38 28.84 14.63
C LEU A 639 -14.28 29.85 15.36
N GLY A 640 -13.65 30.80 16.06
CA GLY A 640 -14.33 32.02 16.51
C GLY A 640 -14.67 32.94 15.33
N LYS A 641 -15.59 33.89 15.55
CA LYS A 641 -16.08 34.80 14.50
C LYS A 641 -14.96 35.54 13.76
N GLU A 642 -14.00 36.08 14.50
CA GLU A 642 -12.86 36.82 13.92
C GLU A 642 -11.96 35.91 13.06
N GLN A 643 -11.73 34.66 13.49
CA GLN A 643 -10.96 33.69 12.72
C GLN A 643 -11.66 33.31 11.41
N VAL A 644 -12.99 33.22 11.40
CA VAL A 644 -13.76 33.02 10.16
C VAL A 644 -13.59 34.22 9.21
N LEU A 645 -13.61 35.43 9.74
CA LEU A 645 -13.43 36.65 8.95
C LEU A 645 -12.00 36.77 8.41
N ASP A 646 -11.00 36.37 9.18
CA ASP A 646 -9.61 36.29 8.76
C ASP A 646 -9.41 35.21 7.67
N LEU A 647 -10.08 34.06 7.78
CA LEU A 647 -10.10 33.02 6.75
C LEU A 647 -10.65 33.57 5.43
N LEU A 648 -11.79 34.26 5.46
CA LEU A 648 -12.37 34.89 4.27
C LEU A 648 -11.43 35.94 3.68
N TYR A 649 -10.76 36.72 4.52
CA TYR A 649 -9.77 37.71 4.10
C TYR A 649 -8.57 37.05 3.39
N TYR A 650 -8.04 35.96 3.96
CA TYR A 650 -6.95 35.18 3.38
C TYR A 650 -7.30 34.61 1.99
N LEU A 651 -8.50 34.02 1.86
CA LEU A 651 -9.02 33.53 0.58
C LEU A 651 -9.20 34.65 -0.44
N LYS A 652 -9.79 35.78 -0.02
CA LYS A 652 -9.98 36.96 -0.87
C LYS A 652 -8.68 37.55 -1.40
N ARG A 653 -7.60 37.41 -0.65
CA ARG A 653 -6.27 37.86 -1.06
C ARG A 653 -5.50 36.85 -1.92
N ASN A 654 -6.11 35.72 -2.27
CA ASN A 654 -5.45 34.63 -3.01
C ASN A 654 -4.18 34.14 -2.31
N GLY A 655 -4.15 34.13 -0.97
CA GLY A 655 -3.00 33.67 -0.21
C GLY A 655 -1.77 34.58 -0.35
N ARG A 656 -1.96 35.86 -0.70
CA ARG A 656 -0.88 36.85 -0.80
C ARG A 656 -0.99 37.90 0.32
N PRO A 657 0.06 38.12 1.11
CA PRO A 657 0.05 39.16 2.15
C PRO A 657 0.10 40.58 1.55
N HIS A 658 -0.34 41.58 2.32
CA HIS A 658 -0.09 43.00 2.00
C HIS A 658 1.35 43.36 2.43
N VAL A 659 2.16 43.95 1.55
CA VAL A 659 3.58 44.28 1.84
C VAL A 659 3.75 45.11 3.13
N ALA A 660 2.79 45.99 3.44
CA ALA A 660 2.77 46.79 4.67
C ALA A 660 2.32 46.03 5.95
N ALA A 661 1.58 44.91 5.82
CA ALA A 661 1.09 44.13 6.97
C ALA A 661 2.13 43.14 7.51
N ILE A 662 3.02 42.63 6.64
CA ILE A 662 4.11 41.71 6.99
C ILE A 662 5.04 42.33 8.06
N VAL A 663 5.35 43.63 7.93
CA VAL A 663 6.29 44.33 8.83
C VAL A 663 5.71 44.55 10.23
N THR A 664 4.38 44.66 10.36
CA THR A 664 3.69 44.90 11.63
C THR A 664 3.40 43.60 12.38
N GLU A 665 2.96 42.54 11.68
CA GLU A 665 2.71 41.22 12.30
C GLU A 665 3.99 40.49 12.72
N TYR A 666 5.09 40.58 11.95
CA TYR A 666 6.37 39.97 12.35
C TYR A 666 7.02 40.65 13.57
N ARG A 667 6.77 41.95 13.80
CA ARG A 667 7.32 42.69 14.95
C ARG A 667 6.62 42.39 16.28
N HIS A 668 5.37 41.91 16.25
CA HIS A 668 4.65 41.50 17.47
C HIS A 668 5.02 40.10 17.94
N ASN A 669 5.32 39.17 17.03
CA ASN A 669 5.69 37.79 17.39
C ASN A 669 7.17 37.59 17.74
N SER A 670 8.03 38.59 17.58
CA SER A 670 9.44 38.54 18.00
C SER A 670 9.68 38.99 19.46
N HIS A 671 8.62 39.27 20.22
CA HIS A 671 8.67 39.70 21.63
C HIS A 671 7.72 38.93 22.57
N ALA A 672 7.28 37.72 22.19
CA ALA A 672 6.50 36.82 23.05
C ALA A 672 7.24 35.50 23.27
#